data_AF-A0AAV1FRM9-F1
#
_entry.id   AF-A0AAV1FRM9-F1
#
_cell.length_a   1.000
_cell.length_b   1.000
_cell.length_c   1.000
_cell.angle_alpha   90.00
_cell.angle_beta   90.00
_cell.angle_gamma   90.00
#
_symmetry.space_group_name_H-M   'P 1'
#
loop_
_entity.id
_entity.type
_entity.pdbx_description
1 polymer ?
#
loop_
_entity_poly.entity_id
_entity_poly.type
_entity_poly.pdbx_seq_one_letter_code
_entity_poly.pdbx_strand_id
1 'polypeptide(L)'
;MSLFKARDWWSAALGEGEEFDQGCLCVGDVDNSGSGHDKVVVGSYMGMLRIFAPHANKSSEGVPVEAQLLEVQLQNAIIQVEIGKFVSCSELLHLAVLHPRKLSVYSVSGTAGNVEHGDQYQLKLVYEHSLQRTACSMTYGTFGGVTGHHSLCIQSMDGMLMFFEQDSYSFGRFLPGFLLPGPLVYNHRTDSFLTVSSARQLESYKYETLAVATDAENRQDPDLPLKTGGKRLTPDWTFVLGEQALDLCVPTFSHSCASIFVLGERNLYCFRDNGQIRFMKKLEFNPSCFLPYTTVMDGTTNLLLCNHTNMLLVYQDVTLKWAAQLSCVPVAVRVANFPELKGVVVTLSSDGHLLCSYMGTDPSFFSTPKVDAREADYEQVDTEMKKLQKFIREATRTQDILPKTDAEEDLIITAAVSSSMDSPSQALIPDLDGLPVPSVTVQLTVKASCVMQSSKLTVGVQPPLAVTQDQFVLEPMGFGASVVVEFSAFLNGRYPPADLTGDVTVSYSSPTGVPRVHQSRFSLPLALICVPSSPNKNTRFKISVDTNQPPVDLASVFPEFTADSEDKDGNGLAFQFLSGGKVSVQASKTSQRYRLQSDSFEDIWLVVKELIRRFDDHFHKLGVKDFKKSFSGPVPLQDYFLSVDHHFQLRVSAQQYQDLLSERAVQFRAIQRRLLTRFKDKTPAPLQNLDTLLDATYSQVIALAEAAEENRVQLEEAFVRLRSATHLLVLLLSLWQGLNPEQTAILEATLLPLLQDTPQLGWEESCDAAVSHLLRTCLSRSQKDQATSLAQTGSPVLGLPQDTSRLKKHITLMCERIGKGGRLSLAAEANVQVPAQVQNLAAPGGVEPISESAGDQEELALPQEAAKFIKKKQASKKVKKDKEKKEVSPEASVKEEGAEEVKKEKKESSKEKKESKKESSKEEGKKESRKESSSSSSKEKKESSKEKKDKDKEASKEAGGDKKVSRKSSVKVKEKKKEPEAGDG
;
A
#
# COMPACT_ATOMS: atom_id res chain seq x y z
N MET A 1 -37.61 8.87 -17.41
CA MET A 1 -36.50 8.35 -16.59
C MET A 1 -37.03 8.06 -15.18
N SER A 2 -37.65 6.89 -14.94
CA SER A 2 -38.30 6.61 -13.64
C SER A 2 -37.97 5.24 -13.04
N LEU A 3 -37.53 4.25 -13.84
CA LEU A 3 -37.20 2.91 -13.34
C LEU A 3 -36.27 2.93 -12.12
N PHE A 4 -36.64 2.14 -11.10
CA PHE A 4 -35.92 2.02 -9.82
C PHE A 4 -35.74 3.34 -9.06
N LYS A 5 -36.64 4.31 -9.25
CA LYS A 5 -36.75 5.50 -8.41
C LYS A 5 -38.13 5.59 -7.80
N ALA A 6 -38.20 5.97 -6.52
CA ALA A 6 -39.44 6.46 -5.95
C ALA A 6 -39.79 7.77 -6.66
N ARG A 7 -41.06 7.94 -7.01
CA ARG A 7 -41.57 9.13 -7.68
C ARG A 7 -42.46 9.90 -6.73
N ASP A 8 -42.09 11.15 -6.51
CA ASP A 8 -42.82 12.11 -5.71
C ASP A 8 -44.21 12.33 -6.30
N TRP A 9 -45.24 12.07 -5.49
CA TRP A 9 -46.64 12.41 -5.79
C TRP A 9 -47.05 13.66 -5.02
N TRP A 10 -46.63 13.75 -3.75
CA TRP A 10 -46.72 14.93 -2.91
C TRP A 10 -45.54 14.94 -1.92
N SER A 11 -44.97 16.10 -1.63
CA SER A 11 -43.87 16.25 -0.67
C SER A 11 -43.93 17.58 0.06
N ALA A 12 -43.41 17.59 1.29
CA ALA A 12 -43.29 18.77 2.14
C ALA A 12 -42.00 18.67 2.99
N ALA A 13 -41.41 19.82 3.31
CA ALA A 13 -40.37 19.94 4.33
C ALA A 13 -41.01 20.53 5.60
N LEU A 14 -40.86 19.83 6.73
CA LEU A 14 -41.55 20.12 7.98
C LEU A 14 -40.64 20.92 8.94
N GLY A 15 -40.79 22.25 8.91
CA GLY A 15 -40.06 23.16 9.79
C GLY A 15 -38.58 23.34 9.44
N GLU A 16 -37.89 24.16 10.23
CA GLU A 16 -36.43 24.33 10.16
C GLU A 16 -35.81 23.88 11.49
N GLY A 17 -34.93 22.88 11.46
CA GLY A 17 -34.27 22.35 12.66
C GLY A 17 -35.16 21.51 13.58
N GLU A 18 -36.28 20.99 13.08
CA GLU A 18 -37.09 19.98 13.77
C GLU A 18 -36.48 18.58 13.63
N GLU A 19 -36.65 17.74 14.65
CA GLU A 19 -36.19 16.34 14.67
C GLU A 19 -37.37 15.36 14.79
N PHE A 20 -37.27 14.23 14.07
CA PHE A 20 -38.30 13.19 13.99
C PHE A 20 -37.70 11.77 14.09
N ASP A 21 -38.50 10.84 14.62
CA ASP A 21 -38.14 9.43 14.81
C ASP A 21 -39.27 8.47 14.37
N GLN A 22 -39.07 7.15 14.47
CA GLN A 22 -39.98 6.12 13.97
C GLN A 22 -41.43 6.21 14.52
N GLY A 23 -41.59 6.72 15.75
CA GLY A 23 -42.88 6.94 16.40
C GLY A 23 -43.63 8.20 15.94
N CYS A 24 -42.96 9.10 15.21
CA CYS A 24 -43.49 10.42 14.83
C CYS A 24 -44.50 10.37 13.67
N LEU A 25 -44.56 9.28 12.89
CA LEU A 25 -45.40 9.15 11.70
C LEU A 25 -46.55 8.15 11.90
N CYS A 26 -47.79 8.65 11.83
CA CYS A 26 -49.01 7.85 11.84
C CYS A 26 -49.88 8.13 10.60
N VAL A 27 -50.71 7.16 10.21
CA VAL A 27 -51.57 7.22 9.02
C VAL A 27 -52.93 6.59 9.35
N GLY A 28 -54.02 7.27 9.03
CA GLY A 28 -55.40 6.78 9.21
C GLY A 28 -56.48 7.87 9.07
N ASP A 29 -57.75 7.47 9.00
CA ASP A 29 -58.95 8.37 8.94
C ASP A 29 -59.23 9.03 10.31
N VAL A 30 -58.29 9.84 10.79
CA VAL A 30 -58.29 10.49 12.12
C VAL A 30 -59.44 11.49 12.32
N ASP A 31 -59.92 12.08 11.23
CA ASP A 31 -61.08 12.96 11.14
C ASP A 31 -62.42 12.19 11.09
N ASN A 32 -62.38 10.85 11.04
CA ASN A 32 -63.54 9.96 10.99
C ASN A 32 -64.51 10.32 9.86
N SER A 33 -63.96 10.68 8.69
CA SER A 33 -64.73 11.16 7.54
C SER A 33 -65.72 10.15 6.98
N GLY A 34 -65.53 8.84 7.28
CA GLY A 34 -66.33 7.75 6.74
C GLY A 34 -66.04 7.45 5.26
N SER A 35 -65.11 8.21 4.65
CA SER A 35 -64.64 8.00 3.28
C SER A 35 -63.66 6.82 3.16
N GLY A 36 -62.99 6.45 4.28
CA GLY A 36 -61.92 5.47 4.28
C GLY A 36 -60.63 5.96 3.62
N HIS A 37 -60.43 7.28 3.51
CA HIS A 37 -59.19 7.90 3.04
C HIS A 37 -58.31 8.34 4.20
N ASP A 38 -57.08 7.83 4.19
CA ASP A 38 -56.11 8.05 5.26
C ASP A 38 -55.58 9.49 5.25
N LYS A 39 -55.41 10.08 6.44
CA LYS A 39 -54.66 11.33 6.65
C LYS A 39 -53.27 10.99 7.19
N VAL A 40 -52.29 11.85 6.91
CA VAL A 40 -50.93 11.70 7.43
C VAL A 40 -50.79 12.58 8.66
N VAL A 41 -50.46 11.98 9.81
CA VAL A 41 -50.20 12.70 11.06
C VAL A 41 -48.72 12.65 11.37
N VAL A 42 -48.12 13.81 11.66
CA VAL A 42 -46.72 13.93 12.06
C VAL A 42 -46.60 14.70 13.36
N GLY A 43 -45.90 14.12 14.35
CA GLY A 43 -45.54 14.77 15.61
C GLY A 43 -44.04 15.02 15.71
N SER A 44 -43.64 16.22 16.13
CA SER A 44 -42.26 16.68 16.22
C SER A 44 -41.71 16.64 17.65
N TYR A 45 -40.41 16.43 17.81
CA TYR A 45 -39.73 16.62 19.10
C TYR A 45 -39.77 18.06 19.62
N MET A 46 -40.05 19.05 18.76
CA MET A 46 -40.34 20.44 19.18
C MET A 46 -41.77 20.65 19.69
N GLY A 47 -42.61 19.62 19.70
CA GLY A 47 -44.00 19.69 20.15
C GLY A 47 -45.01 20.09 19.07
N MET A 48 -44.57 20.26 17.82
CA MET A 48 -45.44 20.55 16.68
C MET A 48 -46.20 19.30 16.22
N LEU A 49 -47.53 19.37 16.20
CA LEU A 49 -48.42 18.33 15.66
C LEU A 49 -49.05 18.84 14.37
N ARG A 50 -48.88 18.10 13.28
CA ARG A 50 -49.41 18.43 11.94
C ARG A 50 -50.24 17.28 11.39
N ILE A 51 -51.36 17.60 10.74
CA ILE A 51 -52.18 16.62 10.01
C ILE A 51 -52.34 17.10 8.57
N PHE A 52 -52.05 16.21 7.62
CA PHE A 52 -52.12 16.47 6.19
C PHE A 52 -53.17 15.60 5.50
N ALA A 53 -53.84 16.19 4.51
CA ALA A 53 -54.57 15.50 3.46
C ALA A 53 -53.87 15.77 2.11
N PRO A 54 -52.86 14.98 1.73
CA PRO A 54 -52.21 15.09 0.42
C PRO A 54 -53.20 14.87 -0.73
N HIS A 55 -53.18 15.78 -1.69
CA HIS A 55 -53.89 15.70 -2.96
C HIS A 55 -52.89 15.87 -4.12
N ALA A 56 -53.23 15.38 -5.31
CA ALA A 56 -52.29 15.40 -6.44
C ALA A 56 -51.95 16.84 -6.89
N ASN A 57 -50.65 17.11 -6.95
CA ASN A 57 -50.16 18.47 -7.13
C ASN A 57 -50.36 18.96 -8.58
N LYS A 58 -51.24 19.95 -8.80
CA LYS A 58 -51.41 20.64 -10.09
C LYS A 58 -50.29 21.67 -10.31
N SER A 59 -49.07 21.16 -10.56
CA SER A 59 -47.93 21.87 -11.16
C SER A 59 -47.87 23.39 -10.93
N SER A 60 -47.61 23.79 -9.70
CA SER A 60 -47.31 25.17 -9.28
C SER A 60 -46.21 25.12 -8.22
N GLU A 61 -45.24 26.03 -8.26
CA GLU A 61 -43.98 25.97 -7.48
C GLU A 61 -44.15 26.44 -6.02
N GLY A 62 -45.04 25.77 -5.29
CA GLY A 62 -45.20 25.93 -3.84
C GLY A 62 -45.97 24.76 -3.24
N VAL A 63 -45.75 24.46 -1.96
CA VAL A 63 -46.62 23.54 -1.22
C VAL A 63 -47.99 24.22 -1.10
N PRO A 64 -49.08 23.68 -1.65
CA PRO A 64 -50.39 24.28 -1.47
C PRO A 64 -50.80 24.15 0.00
N VAL A 65 -51.13 25.28 0.63
CA VAL A 65 -51.60 25.37 2.02
C VAL A 65 -52.81 24.46 2.27
N GLU A 66 -53.58 24.19 1.21
CA GLU A 66 -54.74 23.29 1.14
C GLU A 66 -54.45 21.83 1.58
N ALA A 67 -53.19 21.36 1.50
CA ALA A 67 -52.85 20.00 1.90
C ALA A 67 -52.68 19.83 3.43
N GLN A 68 -52.60 20.92 4.20
CA GLN A 68 -52.42 20.89 5.65
C GLN A 68 -53.76 21.19 6.35
N LEU A 69 -54.32 20.20 7.05
CA LEU A 69 -55.60 20.31 7.74
C LEU A 69 -55.49 21.07 9.07
N LEU A 70 -54.45 20.78 9.85
CA LEU A 70 -54.14 21.47 11.10
C LEU A 70 -52.65 21.44 11.41
N GLU A 71 -52.20 22.48 12.12
CA GLU A 71 -50.88 22.59 12.74
C GLU A 71 -51.05 23.22 14.13
N VAL A 72 -50.59 22.51 15.17
CA VAL A 72 -50.76 22.91 16.57
C VAL A 72 -49.45 22.71 17.32
N GLN A 73 -48.94 23.80 17.92
CA GLN A 73 -47.82 23.75 18.86
C GLN A 73 -48.31 23.28 20.23
N LEU A 74 -47.93 22.06 20.63
CA LEU A 74 -48.06 21.57 21.99
C LEU A 74 -46.85 22.01 22.83
N GLN A 75 -47.02 22.15 24.15
CA GLN A 75 -45.97 22.66 25.05
C GLN A 75 -44.79 21.69 25.27
N ASN A 76 -44.96 20.41 24.94
CA ASN A 76 -44.01 19.34 25.21
C ASN A 76 -43.68 18.59 23.92
N ALA A 77 -42.44 18.09 23.83
CA ALA A 77 -41.99 17.17 22.78
C ALA A 77 -42.97 16.00 22.56
N ILE A 78 -43.19 15.60 21.30
CA ILE A 78 -44.03 14.46 20.93
C ILE A 78 -43.12 13.27 20.60
N ILE A 79 -43.13 12.24 21.45
CA ILE A 79 -42.32 11.03 21.28
C ILE A 79 -42.95 10.09 20.25
N GLN A 80 -44.27 9.88 20.36
CA GLN A 80 -45.00 8.92 19.53
C GLN A 80 -46.44 9.36 19.33
N VAL A 81 -46.98 9.08 18.15
CA VAL A 81 -48.37 9.37 17.78
C VAL A 81 -49.06 8.11 17.26
N GLU A 82 -50.24 7.79 17.79
CA GLU A 82 -51.03 6.63 17.39
C GLU A 82 -52.50 6.99 17.18
N ILE A 83 -53.17 6.29 16.26
CA ILE A 83 -54.59 6.46 15.94
C ILE A 83 -55.32 5.16 16.33
N GLY A 84 -56.38 5.28 17.13
CA GLY A 84 -57.08 4.10 17.66
C GLY A 84 -58.37 4.42 18.43
N LYS A 85 -59.10 3.38 18.84
CA LYS A 85 -60.37 3.50 19.56
C LYS A 85 -60.15 3.73 21.06
N PHE A 86 -59.58 4.87 21.42
CA PHE A 86 -59.11 5.16 22.80
C PHE A 86 -60.18 5.67 23.77
N VAL A 87 -61.44 5.83 23.34
CA VAL A 87 -62.52 6.37 24.18
C VAL A 87 -63.62 5.33 24.37
N SER A 88 -63.97 5.08 25.63
CA SER A 88 -65.02 4.14 26.04
C SER A 88 -66.37 4.49 25.43
N CYS A 89 -67.13 3.47 25.02
CA CYS A 89 -68.43 3.58 24.34
C CYS A 89 -68.43 4.38 23.01
N SER A 90 -67.27 4.75 22.46
CA SER A 90 -67.13 5.34 21.13
C SER A 90 -66.42 4.37 20.18
N GLU A 91 -66.94 4.22 18.97
CA GLU A 91 -66.28 3.46 17.90
C GLU A 91 -65.32 4.31 17.05
N LEU A 92 -65.30 5.62 17.27
CA LEU A 92 -64.48 6.58 16.50
C LEU A 92 -62.99 6.41 16.80
N LEU A 93 -62.17 6.72 15.80
CA LEU A 93 -60.73 6.85 15.92
C LEU A 93 -60.38 8.17 16.62
N HIS A 94 -59.47 8.07 17.58
CA HIS A 94 -58.94 9.19 18.36
C HIS A 94 -57.43 9.19 18.24
N LEU A 95 -56.82 10.35 18.47
CA LEU A 95 -55.39 10.57 18.35
C LEU A 95 -54.73 10.53 19.74
N ALA A 96 -53.92 9.52 20.01
CA ALA A 96 -53.07 9.46 21.19
C ALA A 96 -51.72 10.12 20.89
N VAL A 97 -51.33 11.07 21.73
CA VAL A 97 -50.05 11.80 21.64
C VAL A 97 -49.28 11.55 22.92
N LEU A 98 -48.12 10.89 22.78
CA LEU A 98 -47.21 10.61 23.88
C LEU A 98 -46.16 11.71 24.01
N HIS A 99 -46.07 12.29 25.19
CA HIS A 99 -45.00 13.19 25.60
C HIS A 99 -44.14 12.53 26.70
N PRO A 100 -42.93 13.05 27.01
CA PRO A 100 -42.04 12.45 28.00
C PRO A 100 -42.67 12.14 29.37
N ARG A 101 -43.64 12.94 29.85
CA ARG A 101 -44.31 12.73 31.15
C ARG A 101 -45.84 12.86 31.09
N LYS A 102 -46.44 12.73 29.92
CA LYS A 102 -47.85 13.05 29.69
C LYS A 102 -48.38 12.26 28.50
N LEU A 103 -49.51 11.60 28.65
CA LEU A 103 -50.28 11.02 27.54
C LEU A 103 -51.53 11.87 27.37
N SER A 104 -51.73 12.45 26.18
CA SER A 104 -52.93 13.25 25.86
C SER A 104 -53.68 12.59 24.72
N VAL A 105 -55.00 12.40 24.89
CA VAL A 105 -55.86 11.81 23.86
C VAL A 105 -56.81 12.88 23.32
N TYR A 106 -56.75 13.08 22.01
CA TYR A 106 -57.47 14.12 21.30
C TYR A 106 -58.51 13.54 20.33
N SER A 107 -59.65 14.22 20.20
CA SER A 107 -60.61 14.06 19.13
C SER A 107 -60.31 15.13 18.08
N VAL A 108 -60.08 14.72 16.83
CA VAL A 108 -60.02 15.62 15.68
C VAL A 108 -61.42 15.72 15.09
N SER A 109 -61.90 16.92 14.81
CA SER A 109 -63.17 17.12 14.08
C SER A 109 -63.04 18.27 13.10
N GLY A 110 -63.32 18.01 11.82
CA GLY A 110 -63.49 19.05 10.80
C GLY A 110 -64.91 19.62 10.82
N THR A 111 -65.04 20.94 10.81
CA THR A 111 -66.31 21.63 10.55
C THR A 111 -66.26 22.21 9.15
N ALA A 112 -67.10 21.70 8.25
CA ALA A 112 -67.12 22.14 6.86
C ALA A 112 -67.57 23.61 6.72
N GLY A 113 -66.84 24.37 5.91
CA GLY A 113 -67.15 25.76 5.59
C GLY A 113 -68.06 25.88 4.36
N ASN A 114 -68.63 27.08 4.16
CA ASN A 114 -69.41 27.38 2.95
C ASN A 114 -68.56 27.63 1.69
N VAL A 115 -67.22 27.55 1.80
CA VAL A 115 -66.22 27.78 0.75
C VAL A 115 -65.07 26.80 1.00
N GLU A 116 -64.36 26.36 -0.05
CA GLU A 116 -63.29 25.35 0.03
C GLU A 116 -62.12 25.72 0.98
N HIS A 117 -61.92 27.01 1.29
CA HIS A 117 -60.94 27.47 2.30
C HIS A 117 -61.56 27.71 3.70
N GLY A 118 -62.80 27.27 3.92
CA GLY A 118 -63.56 27.52 5.15
C GLY A 118 -63.61 26.36 6.13
N ASP A 119 -63.03 25.21 5.79
CA ASP A 119 -63.04 24.01 6.62
C ASP A 119 -62.12 24.19 7.84
N GLN A 120 -62.71 24.21 9.04
CA GLN A 120 -61.98 24.40 10.29
C GLN A 120 -61.83 23.09 11.04
N TYR A 121 -60.60 22.61 11.15
CA TYR A 121 -60.24 21.46 11.96
C TYR A 121 -59.87 21.91 13.38
N GLN A 122 -60.59 21.40 14.38
CA GLN A 122 -60.29 21.61 15.79
C GLN A 122 -59.73 20.34 16.42
N LEU A 123 -58.70 20.51 17.26
CA LEU A 123 -58.10 19.46 18.07
C LEU A 123 -58.63 19.57 19.50
N LYS A 124 -59.59 18.71 19.86
CA LYS A 124 -60.24 18.75 21.18
C LYS A 124 -59.63 17.70 22.11
N LEU A 125 -59.02 18.12 23.22
CA LEU A 125 -58.57 17.22 24.27
C LEU A 125 -59.77 16.48 24.89
N VAL A 126 -59.71 15.15 24.96
CA VAL A 126 -60.74 14.31 25.58
C VAL A 126 -60.36 14.00 27.03
N TYR A 127 -59.16 13.47 27.24
CA TYR A 127 -58.58 13.22 28.56
C TYR A 127 -57.05 13.27 28.50
N GLU A 128 -56.42 13.35 29.67
CA GLU A 128 -54.97 13.41 29.82
C GLU A 128 -54.52 12.63 31.05
N HIS A 129 -53.43 11.86 30.92
CA HIS A 129 -52.76 11.14 31.99
C HIS A 129 -51.39 11.74 32.29
N SER A 130 -51.17 12.15 33.53
CA SER A 130 -49.85 12.52 34.04
C SER A 130 -49.01 11.28 34.34
N LEU A 131 -47.84 11.14 33.71
CA LEU A 131 -46.97 9.98 33.91
C LEU A 131 -45.97 10.23 35.04
N GLN A 132 -45.89 9.31 35.99
CA GLN A 132 -44.94 9.38 37.11
C GLN A 132 -43.48 9.18 36.66
N ARG A 133 -43.28 8.38 35.62
CA ARG A 133 -41.98 8.03 35.02
C ARG A 133 -41.88 8.59 33.61
N THR A 134 -40.65 8.82 33.14
CA THR A 134 -40.44 9.30 31.77
C THR A 134 -40.71 8.17 30.77
N ALA A 135 -41.58 8.41 29.79
CA ALA A 135 -41.91 7.44 28.74
C ALA A 135 -40.81 7.33 27.67
N CYS A 136 -40.69 6.14 27.06
CA CYS A 136 -39.84 5.85 25.90
C CYS A 136 -40.67 5.56 24.65
N SER A 137 -41.71 4.75 24.79
CA SER A 137 -42.60 4.32 23.69
C SER A 137 -43.97 3.94 24.25
N MET A 138 -44.94 3.77 23.36
CA MET A 138 -46.22 3.13 23.68
C MET A 138 -46.61 2.10 22.63
N THR A 139 -47.59 1.27 22.96
CA THR A 139 -48.28 0.37 22.04
C THR A 139 -49.74 0.23 22.48
N TYR A 140 -50.63 -0.08 21.54
CA TYR A 140 -52.06 -0.19 21.80
C TYR A 140 -52.65 -1.51 21.34
N GLY A 141 -53.81 -1.85 21.89
CA GLY A 141 -54.61 -2.95 21.38
C GLY A 141 -55.73 -3.40 22.31
N THR A 142 -56.37 -4.50 21.93
CA THR A 142 -57.43 -5.17 22.67
C THR A 142 -56.82 -6.12 23.71
N PHE A 143 -56.18 -5.57 24.75
CA PHE A 143 -55.56 -6.36 25.82
C PHE A 143 -56.62 -7.22 26.53
N GLY A 144 -56.30 -8.48 26.87
CA GLY A 144 -57.26 -9.41 27.48
C GLY A 144 -58.42 -9.83 26.56
N GLY A 145 -58.35 -9.53 25.26
CA GLY A 145 -59.38 -9.88 24.29
C GLY A 145 -60.63 -8.99 24.30
N VAL A 146 -60.59 -7.81 24.94
CA VAL A 146 -61.72 -6.86 24.99
C VAL A 146 -62.10 -6.36 23.60
N THR A 147 -63.36 -6.52 23.20
CA THR A 147 -63.86 -6.07 21.90
C THR A 147 -64.42 -4.64 21.95
N GLY A 148 -64.04 -3.79 20.99
CA GLY A 148 -64.67 -2.48 20.74
C GLY A 148 -63.80 -1.26 21.05
N HIS A 149 -62.89 -1.35 22.02
CA HIS A 149 -61.99 -0.27 22.43
C HIS A 149 -60.54 -0.74 22.49
N HIS A 150 -59.60 0.19 22.34
CA HIS A 150 -58.17 -0.05 22.49
C HIS A 150 -57.69 0.48 23.84
N SER A 151 -56.90 -0.32 24.54
CA SER A 151 -56.15 0.07 25.73
C SER A 151 -54.72 0.46 25.33
N LEU A 152 -54.05 1.25 26.17
CA LEU A 152 -52.70 1.77 25.92
C LEU A 152 -51.71 1.19 26.93
N CYS A 153 -50.54 0.79 26.44
CA CYS A 153 -49.41 0.33 27.25
C CYS A 153 -48.21 1.25 26.97
N ILE A 154 -47.70 1.93 27.98
CA ILE A 154 -46.55 2.84 27.88
C ILE A 154 -45.34 2.18 28.50
N GLN A 155 -44.25 2.11 27.75
CA GLN A 155 -42.93 1.70 28.25
C GLN A 155 -42.22 2.92 28.82
N SER A 156 -41.78 2.86 30.08
CA SER A 156 -40.91 3.88 30.67
C SER A 156 -39.43 3.65 30.34
N MET A 157 -38.63 4.72 30.42
CA MET A 157 -37.18 4.71 30.20
C MET A 157 -36.41 3.79 31.16
N ASP A 158 -37.00 3.47 32.32
CA ASP A 158 -36.48 2.57 33.35
C ASP A 158 -37.12 1.17 33.34
N GLY A 159 -37.94 0.85 32.34
CA GLY A 159 -38.40 -0.53 32.06
C GLY A 159 -39.68 -0.94 32.77
N MET A 160 -40.47 0.01 33.27
CA MET A 160 -41.83 -0.25 33.73
C MET A 160 -42.80 -0.16 32.55
N LEU A 161 -43.61 -1.19 32.36
CA LEU A 161 -44.80 -1.14 31.50
C LEU A 161 -45.97 -0.59 32.32
N MET A 162 -46.63 0.45 31.82
CA MET A 162 -47.76 1.12 32.46
C MET A 162 -49.03 0.95 31.61
N PHE A 163 -50.08 0.35 32.17
CA PHE A 163 -51.31 -0.01 31.46
C PHE A 163 -52.44 0.97 31.77
N PHE A 164 -53.11 1.44 30.71
CA PHE A 164 -54.20 2.40 30.76
C PHE A 164 -55.42 1.85 30.02
N GLU A 165 -56.51 1.64 30.76
CA GLU A 165 -57.85 1.39 30.23
C GLU A 165 -58.54 2.74 30.01
N GLN A 166 -58.37 3.26 28.80
CA GLN A 166 -58.91 4.55 28.34
C GLN A 166 -58.56 5.72 29.28
N ASP A 167 -59.56 6.25 30.01
CA ASP A 167 -59.45 7.38 30.94
C ASP A 167 -58.98 6.97 32.35
N SER A 168 -58.68 5.68 32.55
CA SER A 168 -58.20 5.13 33.83
C SER A 168 -56.83 4.47 33.72
N TYR A 169 -56.04 4.55 34.79
CA TYR A 169 -54.79 3.81 34.95
C TYR A 169 -55.07 2.49 35.67
N SER A 170 -54.69 1.36 35.05
CA SER A 170 -54.99 0.01 35.57
C SER A 170 -53.91 -0.48 36.52
N PHE A 171 -52.67 -0.62 36.04
CA PHE A 171 -51.52 -1.10 36.80
C PHE A 171 -50.20 -0.86 36.05
N GLY A 172 -49.06 -1.14 36.69
CA GLY A 172 -47.77 -1.18 36.01
C GLY A 172 -46.85 -2.29 36.53
N ARG A 173 -45.89 -2.73 35.72
CA ARG A 173 -44.96 -3.83 36.02
C ARG A 173 -43.56 -3.56 35.48
N PHE A 174 -42.53 -3.85 36.26
CA PHE A 174 -41.15 -3.82 35.80
C PHE A 174 -40.76 -5.06 35.01
N LEU A 175 -40.08 -4.86 33.88
CA LEU A 175 -39.44 -5.92 33.11
C LEU A 175 -38.18 -6.43 33.84
N PRO A 176 -37.97 -7.76 33.95
CA PRO A 176 -36.78 -8.32 34.58
C PRO A 176 -35.53 -8.08 33.71
N GLY A 177 -34.38 -7.81 34.33
CA GLY A 177 -33.10 -7.70 33.61
C GLY A 177 -32.96 -6.47 32.71
N PHE A 178 -33.78 -5.43 32.94
CA PHE A 178 -33.77 -4.20 32.17
C PHE A 178 -32.48 -3.39 32.36
N LEU A 179 -32.07 -2.66 31.29
CA LEU A 179 -30.94 -1.72 31.30
C LEU A 179 -31.18 -0.55 30.33
N LEU A 180 -31.71 -0.86 29.14
CA LEU A 180 -32.13 0.09 28.11
C LEU A 180 -33.49 -0.37 27.55
N PRO A 181 -34.38 0.56 27.17
CA PRO A 181 -35.60 0.22 26.45
C PRO A 181 -35.26 -0.28 25.05
N GLY A 182 -35.90 -1.37 24.65
CA GLY A 182 -35.99 -1.82 23.26
C GLY A 182 -37.44 -1.72 22.78
N PRO A 183 -37.70 -1.95 21.48
CA PRO A 183 -39.03 -1.86 20.90
C PRO A 183 -40.05 -2.74 21.65
N LEU A 184 -41.31 -2.31 21.64
CA LEU A 184 -42.43 -2.97 22.33
C LEU A 184 -43.63 -3.04 21.39
N VAL A 185 -44.22 -4.24 21.23
CA VAL A 185 -45.43 -4.43 20.42
C VAL A 185 -46.38 -5.44 21.08
N TYR A 186 -47.68 -5.21 20.97
CA TYR A 186 -48.72 -6.13 21.43
C TYR A 186 -49.15 -7.11 20.30
N ASN A 187 -49.12 -8.42 20.58
CA ASN A 187 -49.65 -9.44 19.68
C ASN A 187 -51.06 -9.87 20.10
N HIS A 188 -52.07 -9.32 19.41
CA HIS A 188 -53.48 -9.61 19.62
C HIS A 188 -53.89 -11.08 19.43
N ARG A 189 -53.10 -11.92 18.72
CA ARG A 189 -53.40 -13.36 18.54
C ARG A 189 -53.10 -14.19 19.78
N THR A 190 -52.14 -13.75 20.59
CA THR A 190 -51.61 -14.49 21.75
C THR A 190 -51.77 -13.75 23.06
N ASP A 191 -52.42 -12.59 23.05
CA ASP A 191 -52.59 -11.67 24.20
C ASP A 191 -51.27 -11.47 24.96
N SER A 192 -50.21 -11.16 24.18
CA SER A 192 -48.82 -11.12 24.66
C SER A 192 -48.07 -9.89 24.18
N PHE A 193 -47.28 -9.31 25.08
CA PHE A 193 -46.36 -8.21 24.81
C PHE A 193 -45.00 -8.76 24.41
N LEU A 194 -44.49 -8.30 23.27
CA LEU A 194 -43.22 -8.70 22.70
C LEU A 194 -42.26 -7.53 22.82
N THR A 195 -41.08 -7.77 23.38
CA THR A 195 -40.02 -6.76 23.48
C THR A 195 -38.64 -7.39 23.28
N VAL A 196 -37.65 -6.58 22.90
CA VAL A 196 -36.26 -7.03 22.79
C VAL A 196 -35.45 -6.37 23.91
N SER A 197 -34.87 -7.19 24.80
CA SER A 197 -34.12 -6.69 25.95
C SER A 197 -32.67 -6.35 25.62
N SER A 198 -32.03 -5.56 26.50
CA SER A 198 -30.60 -5.22 26.41
C SER A 198 -29.66 -6.44 26.31
N ALA A 199 -30.12 -7.62 26.77
CA ALA A 199 -29.44 -8.91 26.66
C ALA A 199 -29.52 -9.54 25.25
N ARG A 200 -30.11 -8.85 24.26
CA ARG A 200 -30.30 -9.28 22.86
C ARG A 200 -31.22 -10.48 22.75
N GLN A 201 -32.28 -10.48 23.56
CA GLN A 201 -33.28 -11.53 23.62
C GLN A 201 -34.65 -10.94 23.25
N LEU A 202 -35.35 -11.59 22.32
CA LEU A 202 -36.78 -11.38 22.10
C LEU A 202 -37.53 -12.12 23.20
N GLU A 203 -38.34 -11.39 23.96
CA GLU A 203 -39.05 -11.87 25.15
C GLU A 203 -40.56 -11.66 24.95
N SER A 204 -41.34 -12.69 25.28
CA SER A 204 -42.81 -12.65 25.22
C SER A 204 -43.42 -12.69 26.62
N TYR A 205 -44.30 -11.73 26.94
CA TYR A 205 -44.97 -11.61 28.24
C TYR A 205 -46.49 -11.59 28.04
N LYS A 206 -47.18 -12.65 28.45
CA LYS A 206 -48.66 -12.73 28.44
C LYS A 206 -49.28 -11.65 29.31
N TYR A 207 -50.35 -11.01 28.83
CA TYR A 207 -51.06 -9.95 29.55
C TYR A 207 -51.60 -10.42 30.90
N GLU A 208 -52.21 -11.61 30.97
CA GLU A 208 -52.67 -12.23 32.22
C GLU A 208 -51.53 -12.35 33.26
N THR A 209 -50.34 -12.79 32.83
CA THR A 209 -49.17 -12.92 33.71
C THR A 209 -48.69 -11.56 34.21
N LEU A 210 -48.73 -10.52 33.37
CA LEU A 210 -48.40 -9.15 33.75
C LEU A 210 -49.42 -8.59 34.75
N ALA A 211 -50.71 -8.77 34.51
CA ALA A 211 -51.77 -8.31 35.41
C ALA A 211 -51.66 -8.96 36.81
N VAL A 212 -51.48 -10.28 36.87
CA VAL A 212 -51.44 -11.07 38.12
C VAL A 212 -50.10 -10.97 38.86
N ALA A 213 -49.00 -10.62 38.20
CA ALA A 213 -47.71 -10.44 38.86
C ALA A 213 -47.76 -9.37 39.96
N THR A 214 -47.22 -9.67 41.15
CA THR A 214 -47.11 -8.69 42.23
C THR A 214 -45.90 -7.80 42.04
N ASP A 215 -46.06 -6.50 42.25
CA ASP A 215 -44.97 -5.54 42.13
C ASP A 215 -43.87 -5.79 43.17
N ALA A 216 -42.61 -5.60 42.75
CA ALA A 216 -41.45 -5.76 43.62
C ALA A 216 -41.21 -4.51 44.50
N GLU A 217 -41.75 -3.35 44.11
CA GLU A 217 -41.48 -2.05 44.76
C GLU A 217 -42.44 -1.69 45.92
N ASN A 218 -43.47 -2.50 46.23
CA ASN A 218 -44.31 -2.28 47.42
C ASN A 218 -43.59 -2.62 48.77
N ARG A 219 -42.26 -2.54 48.78
CA ARG A 219 -41.36 -2.73 49.92
C ARG A 219 -40.95 -1.38 50.51
N GLN A 220 -41.86 -0.73 51.22
CA GLN A 220 -41.52 0.42 52.08
C GLN A 220 -41.60 0.14 53.58
N ASP A 221 -42.05 -1.05 54.01
CA ASP A 221 -42.06 -1.46 55.42
C ASP A 221 -41.11 -2.63 55.68
N PRO A 222 -40.00 -2.45 56.44
CA PRO A 222 -39.00 -3.49 56.67
C PRO A 222 -39.37 -4.49 57.79
N ASP A 223 -40.40 -4.21 58.60
CA ASP A 223 -40.66 -4.93 59.88
C ASP A 223 -41.82 -5.94 59.86
N LEU A 224 -42.38 -6.29 58.69
CA LEU A 224 -43.44 -7.31 58.55
C LEU A 224 -42.95 -8.61 57.88
N PRO A 225 -43.14 -9.79 58.51
CA PRO A 225 -42.58 -11.05 58.02
C PRO A 225 -43.32 -11.60 56.79
N LEU A 226 -42.56 -12.23 55.88
CA LEU A 226 -43.05 -12.86 54.65
C LEU A 226 -44.29 -13.75 54.88
N LYS A 227 -45.42 -13.35 54.29
CA LYS A 227 -46.52 -14.26 53.95
C LYS A 227 -46.97 -14.03 52.50
N THR A 228 -47.34 -15.13 51.85
CA THR A 228 -47.75 -15.27 50.44
C THR A 228 -46.70 -14.89 49.40
N GLY A 229 -46.17 -15.90 48.69
CA GLY A 229 -45.20 -15.73 47.63
C GLY A 229 -45.84 -15.26 46.32
N GLY A 230 -45.56 -14.03 45.93
CA GLY A 230 -45.81 -13.55 44.57
C GLY A 230 -44.90 -14.26 43.56
N LYS A 231 -45.46 -14.68 42.42
CA LYS A 231 -44.66 -15.22 41.32
C LYS A 231 -43.81 -14.09 40.72
N ARG A 232 -42.49 -14.27 40.69
CA ARG A 232 -41.57 -13.37 39.99
C ARG A 232 -41.96 -13.35 38.50
N LEU A 233 -42.06 -12.17 37.90
CA LEU A 233 -42.36 -12.06 36.46
C LEU A 233 -41.30 -12.81 35.64
N THR A 234 -41.76 -13.73 34.80
CA THR A 234 -40.93 -14.50 33.87
C THR A 234 -41.57 -14.44 32.48
N PRO A 235 -40.78 -14.31 31.41
CA PRO A 235 -41.30 -14.42 30.05
C PRO A 235 -41.87 -15.82 29.79
N ASP A 236 -42.88 -15.90 28.92
CA ASP A 236 -43.52 -17.14 28.45
C ASP A 236 -42.56 -17.93 27.55
N TRP A 237 -41.82 -17.21 26.69
CA TRP A 237 -40.69 -17.73 25.93
C TRP A 237 -39.67 -16.63 25.63
N THR A 238 -38.43 -17.04 25.35
CA THR A 238 -37.31 -16.15 25.02
C THR A 238 -36.50 -16.69 23.85
N PHE A 239 -36.05 -15.82 22.93
CA PHE A 239 -35.17 -16.19 21.84
C PHE A 239 -33.95 -15.26 21.74
N VAL A 240 -32.73 -15.80 21.65
CA VAL A 240 -31.50 -15.01 21.56
C VAL A 240 -31.24 -14.58 20.12
N LEU A 241 -31.38 -13.29 19.82
CA LEU A 241 -31.16 -12.70 18.50
C LEU A 241 -29.65 -12.54 18.18
N GLY A 242 -28.85 -12.26 19.20
CA GLY A 242 -27.41 -11.98 19.06
C GLY A 242 -27.06 -10.52 18.74
N GLU A 243 -28.06 -9.71 18.37
CA GLU A 243 -28.00 -8.26 18.16
C GLU A 243 -29.23 -7.56 18.76
N GLN A 244 -29.24 -6.23 18.76
CA GLN A 244 -30.41 -5.44 19.14
C GLN A 244 -31.40 -5.29 17.99
N ALA A 245 -32.66 -5.02 18.33
CA ALA A 245 -33.71 -4.71 17.38
C ALA A 245 -33.98 -3.19 17.36
N LEU A 246 -34.14 -2.66 16.14
CA LEU A 246 -34.58 -1.29 15.90
C LEU A 246 -36.10 -1.17 16.10
N ASP A 247 -36.85 -2.11 15.50
CA ASP A 247 -38.31 -2.09 15.47
C ASP A 247 -38.92 -3.50 15.47
N LEU A 248 -40.16 -3.60 15.95
CA LEU A 248 -40.97 -4.82 16.07
C LEU A 248 -42.35 -4.58 15.48
N CYS A 249 -42.79 -5.44 14.55
CA CYS A 249 -44.12 -5.32 13.95
C CYS A 249 -44.88 -6.65 13.91
N VAL A 250 -46.15 -6.61 14.29
CA VAL A 250 -47.08 -7.74 14.21
C VAL A 250 -48.22 -7.36 13.25
N PRO A 251 -48.20 -7.82 11.98
CA PRO A 251 -49.24 -7.52 11.00
C PRO A 251 -50.59 -8.15 11.37
N THR A 252 -51.61 -7.30 11.48
CA THR A 252 -52.98 -7.70 11.88
C THR A 252 -53.81 -8.32 10.74
N PHE A 253 -53.37 -8.15 9.49
CA PHE A 253 -54.14 -8.51 8.28
C PHE A 253 -54.10 -10.00 7.88
N SER A 254 -53.30 -10.85 8.54
CA SER A 254 -53.22 -12.28 8.24
C SER A 254 -53.75 -13.14 9.40
N HIS A 255 -55.05 -13.46 9.35
CA HIS A 255 -55.65 -14.39 10.32
C HIS A 255 -55.11 -15.83 10.18
N SER A 256 -54.64 -16.21 8.97
CA SER A 256 -54.23 -17.58 8.65
C SER A 256 -52.82 -17.97 9.14
N CYS A 257 -51.89 -17.03 9.32
CA CYS A 257 -50.52 -17.37 9.73
C CYS A 257 -49.89 -16.36 10.71
N ALA A 258 -49.40 -16.86 11.84
CA ALA A 258 -48.61 -16.10 12.80
C ALA A 258 -47.28 -15.65 12.19
N SER A 259 -47.04 -14.34 12.16
CA SER A 259 -45.77 -13.76 11.71
C SER A 259 -45.43 -12.55 12.58
N ILE A 260 -44.46 -12.69 13.49
CA ILE A 260 -43.89 -11.60 14.29
C ILE A 260 -42.61 -11.17 13.58
N PHE A 261 -42.56 -9.92 13.13
CA PHE A 261 -41.38 -9.39 12.43
C PHE A 261 -40.48 -8.60 13.37
N VAL A 262 -39.17 -8.83 13.27
CA VAL A 262 -38.14 -8.15 14.05
C VAL A 262 -37.08 -7.62 13.10
N LEU A 263 -36.85 -6.31 13.12
CA LEU A 263 -35.77 -5.67 12.40
C LEU A 263 -34.57 -5.50 13.33
N GLY A 264 -33.56 -6.35 13.17
CA GLY A 264 -32.26 -6.20 13.81
C GLY A 264 -31.37 -5.18 13.09
N GLU A 265 -30.27 -4.78 13.74
CA GLU A 265 -29.22 -3.94 13.13
C GLU A 265 -28.68 -4.51 11.80
N ARG A 266 -28.63 -5.84 11.64
CA ARG A 266 -28.07 -6.52 10.45
C ARG A 266 -28.90 -7.70 9.94
N ASN A 267 -29.93 -8.15 10.66
CA ASN A 267 -30.76 -9.27 10.23
C ASN A 267 -32.25 -8.94 10.40
N LEU A 268 -33.03 -9.32 9.40
CA LEU A 268 -34.48 -9.38 9.48
C LEU A 268 -34.89 -10.78 9.95
N TYR A 269 -35.73 -10.86 10.98
CA TYR A 269 -36.32 -12.11 11.45
C TYR A 269 -37.85 -12.10 11.29
N CYS A 270 -38.40 -13.25 10.97
CA CYS A 270 -39.83 -13.53 11.06
C CYS A 270 -40.02 -14.74 11.98
N PHE A 271 -40.73 -14.57 13.09
CA PHE A 271 -41.06 -15.60 14.07
C PHE A 271 -42.53 -16.02 13.98
N ARG A 272 -42.83 -17.21 14.47
CA ARG A 272 -44.20 -17.66 14.77
C ARG A 272 -44.58 -17.29 16.20
N ASP A 273 -45.89 -17.35 16.51
CA ASP A 273 -46.46 -17.12 17.85
C ASP A 273 -45.77 -17.91 19.00
N ASN A 274 -45.13 -19.04 18.68
CA ASN A 274 -44.41 -19.91 19.62
C ASN A 274 -42.90 -19.61 19.77
N GLY A 275 -42.41 -18.49 19.24
CA GLY A 275 -41.00 -18.10 19.32
C GLY A 275 -40.05 -18.85 18.37
N GLN A 276 -40.56 -19.69 17.48
CA GLN A 276 -39.74 -20.34 16.44
C GLN A 276 -39.54 -19.42 15.24
N ILE A 277 -38.32 -19.34 14.71
CA ILE A 277 -38.04 -18.65 13.45
C ILE A 277 -38.81 -19.33 12.30
N ARG A 278 -39.62 -18.56 11.59
CA ARG A 278 -40.24 -18.91 10.31
C ARG A 278 -39.23 -18.76 9.18
N PHE A 279 -38.53 -17.63 9.14
CA PHE A 279 -37.37 -17.38 8.28
C PHE A 279 -36.51 -16.25 8.86
N MET A 280 -35.26 -16.16 8.40
CA MET A 280 -34.37 -15.02 8.68
C MET A 280 -33.61 -14.62 7.42
N LYS A 281 -33.30 -13.34 7.29
CA LYS A 281 -32.48 -12.78 6.20
C LYS A 281 -31.40 -11.89 6.79
N LYS A 282 -30.14 -12.28 6.57
CA LYS A 282 -29.00 -11.39 6.80
C LYS A 282 -29.02 -10.25 5.77
N LEU A 283 -28.94 -9.01 6.24
CA LEU A 283 -28.84 -7.81 5.44
C LEU A 283 -27.35 -7.48 5.23
N GLU A 284 -27.00 -6.98 4.05
CA GLU A 284 -25.62 -6.56 3.71
C GLU A 284 -25.44 -5.04 3.79
N PHE A 285 -26.50 -4.35 4.22
CA PHE A 285 -26.62 -2.93 4.46
C PHE A 285 -27.26 -2.72 5.84
N ASN A 286 -27.11 -1.52 6.39
CA ASN A 286 -27.79 -1.13 7.62
C ASN A 286 -29.24 -0.70 7.27
N PRO A 287 -30.28 -1.37 7.77
CA PRO A 287 -31.65 -0.91 7.61
C PRO A 287 -31.91 0.33 8.48
N SER A 288 -32.84 1.19 8.08
CA SER A 288 -33.29 2.33 8.90
C SER A 288 -34.65 2.05 9.54
N CYS A 289 -35.66 1.74 8.72
CA CYS A 289 -37.01 1.41 9.15
C CYS A 289 -37.66 0.36 8.24
N PHE A 290 -38.75 -0.25 8.68
CA PHE A 290 -39.46 -1.27 7.91
C PHE A 290 -40.96 -1.27 8.19
N LEU A 291 -41.75 -1.91 7.32
CA LEU A 291 -43.19 -2.11 7.51
C LEU A 291 -43.69 -3.34 6.74
N PRO A 292 -44.24 -4.37 7.42
CA PRO A 292 -44.98 -5.44 6.75
C PRO A 292 -46.35 -4.93 6.30
N TYR A 293 -46.71 -5.18 5.05
CA TYR A 293 -47.97 -4.74 4.45
C TYR A 293 -48.69 -5.86 3.70
N THR A 294 -49.94 -5.61 3.32
CA THR A 294 -50.85 -6.59 2.75
C THR A 294 -50.32 -7.21 1.45
N THR A 295 -50.65 -8.49 1.24
CA THR A 295 -50.24 -9.27 0.07
C THR A 295 -51.44 -9.65 -0.80
N VAL A 296 -51.14 -9.90 -2.08
CA VAL A 296 -52.11 -10.43 -3.06
C VAL A 296 -52.02 -11.97 -3.15
N MET A 297 -51.09 -12.58 -2.42
CA MET A 297 -50.80 -14.02 -2.44
C MET A 297 -50.92 -14.63 -1.04
N ASP A 298 -51.87 -15.55 -0.88
CA ASP A 298 -52.10 -16.27 0.38
C ASP A 298 -50.82 -16.87 0.97
N GLY A 299 -50.63 -16.66 2.26
CA GLY A 299 -49.54 -17.24 3.05
C GLY A 299 -48.21 -16.49 3.00
N THR A 300 -47.96 -15.58 2.04
CA THR A 300 -46.75 -14.74 2.01
C THR A 300 -47.00 -13.37 2.65
N THR A 301 -45.94 -12.71 3.14
CA THR A 301 -46.01 -11.32 3.63
C THR A 301 -45.05 -10.42 2.85
N ASN A 302 -45.54 -9.28 2.40
CA ASN A 302 -44.72 -8.26 1.75
C ASN A 302 -44.17 -7.32 2.81
N LEU A 303 -42.94 -6.87 2.61
CA LEU A 303 -42.23 -5.99 3.52
C LEU A 303 -41.62 -4.84 2.74
N LEU A 304 -41.93 -3.61 3.16
CA LEU A 304 -41.11 -2.44 2.83
C LEU A 304 -39.96 -2.40 3.83
N LEU A 305 -38.73 -2.31 3.32
CA LEU A 305 -37.54 -2.12 4.13
C LEU A 305 -36.73 -0.97 3.55
N CYS A 306 -36.39 -0.01 4.39
CA CYS A 306 -35.57 1.14 4.02
C CYS A 306 -34.15 0.97 4.56
N ASN A 307 -33.16 1.62 3.93
CA ASN A 307 -31.78 1.61 4.38
C ASN A 307 -31.16 3.01 4.45
N HIS A 308 -30.00 3.11 5.11
CA HIS A 308 -29.23 4.34 5.21
C HIS A 308 -28.51 4.76 3.91
N THR A 309 -28.76 4.10 2.76
CA THR A 309 -28.24 4.49 1.44
C THR A 309 -29.35 5.02 0.53
N ASN A 310 -30.41 5.58 1.11
CA ASN A 310 -31.60 6.12 0.43
C ASN A 310 -32.24 5.10 -0.54
N MET A 311 -32.36 3.83 -0.14
CA MET A 311 -33.04 2.79 -0.93
C MET A 311 -34.23 2.22 -0.17
N LEU A 312 -35.36 2.13 -0.87
CA LEU A 312 -36.57 1.41 -0.49
C LEU A 312 -36.57 0.05 -1.18
N LEU A 313 -36.63 -1.02 -0.40
CA LEU A 313 -36.56 -2.41 -0.84
C LEU A 313 -37.90 -3.09 -0.53
N VAL A 314 -38.52 -3.66 -1.56
CA VAL A 314 -39.77 -4.42 -1.43
C VAL A 314 -39.42 -5.90 -1.42
N TYR A 315 -39.56 -6.54 -0.27
CA TYR A 315 -39.38 -7.98 -0.09
C TYR A 315 -40.73 -8.71 -0.10
N GLN A 316 -40.77 -9.91 -0.65
CA GLN A 316 -41.80 -10.92 -0.39
C GLN A 316 -41.14 -12.05 0.40
N ASP A 317 -41.50 -12.17 1.68
CA ASP A 317 -40.79 -12.94 2.70
C ASP A 317 -39.28 -12.64 2.74
N VAL A 318 -38.46 -13.41 2.00
CA VAL A 318 -36.99 -13.26 1.90
C VAL A 318 -36.54 -12.79 0.50
N THR A 319 -37.43 -12.83 -0.49
CA THR A 319 -37.12 -12.56 -1.90
C THR A 319 -37.28 -11.07 -2.21
N LEU A 320 -36.21 -10.40 -2.67
CA LEU A 320 -36.32 -9.03 -3.16
C LEU A 320 -37.15 -9.00 -4.45
N LYS A 321 -38.20 -8.18 -4.48
CA LYS A 321 -39.10 -8.00 -5.63
C LYS A 321 -38.92 -6.67 -6.34
N TRP A 322 -38.61 -5.62 -5.59
CA TRP A 322 -38.37 -4.29 -6.14
C TRP A 322 -37.35 -3.53 -5.30
N ALA A 323 -36.62 -2.62 -5.94
CA ALA A 323 -35.74 -1.68 -5.29
C ALA A 323 -35.95 -0.30 -5.92
N ALA A 324 -36.08 0.74 -5.10
CA ALA A 324 -36.32 2.10 -5.55
C ALA A 324 -35.46 3.09 -4.75
N GLN A 325 -34.74 3.96 -5.46
CA GLN A 325 -34.00 5.05 -4.85
C GLN A 325 -34.97 6.11 -4.30
N LEU A 326 -34.80 6.47 -3.03
CA LEU A 326 -35.45 7.60 -2.33
C LEU A 326 -34.59 8.87 -2.43
N SER A 327 -35.19 10.02 -2.14
CA SER A 327 -34.47 11.30 -2.05
C SER A 327 -33.65 11.43 -0.75
N CYS A 328 -34.14 10.88 0.36
CA CYS A 328 -33.57 10.96 1.70
C CYS A 328 -33.55 9.59 2.42
N VAL A 329 -32.90 9.50 3.59
CA VAL A 329 -33.01 8.34 4.48
C VAL A 329 -34.31 8.46 5.29
N PRO A 330 -35.26 7.52 5.19
CA PRO A 330 -36.45 7.56 6.02
C PRO A 330 -36.19 6.92 7.39
N VAL A 331 -36.70 7.56 8.43
CA VAL A 331 -36.74 7.03 9.81
C VAL A 331 -38.08 6.38 10.11
N ALA A 332 -39.16 6.79 9.41
CA ALA A 332 -40.45 6.12 9.45
C ALA A 332 -40.98 5.85 8.02
N VAL A 333 -41.66 4.71 7.85
CA VAL A 333 -42.37 4.35 6.62
C VAL A 333 -43.77 3.82 6.93
N ARG A 334 -44.77 4.32 6.20
CA ARG A 334 -46.18 3.91 6.27
C ARG A 334 -46.74 3.72 4.86
N VAL A 335 -47.83 2.99 4.73
CA VAL A 335 -48.58 2.83 3.48
C VAL A 335 -49.96 3.45 3.68
N ALA A 336 -50.35 4.36 2.78
CA ALA A 336 -51.58 5.15 2.87
C ALA A 336 -52.47 4.96 1.63
N ASN A 337 -53.78 5.20 1.80
CA ASN A 337 -54.77 5.19 0.75
C ASN A 337 -55.45 6.56 0.65
N PHE A 338 -55.10 7.30 -0.40
CA PHE A 338 -55.66 8.60 -0.72
C PHE A 338 -56.80 8.47 -1.75
N PRO A 339 -57.61 9.51 -2.00
CA PRO A 339 -58.76 9.43 -2.91
C PRO A 339 -58.41 8.95 -4.33
N GLU A 340 -57.29 9.42 -4.87
CA GLU A 340 -56.87 9.12 -6.24
C GLU A 340 -55.92 7.91 -6.34
N LEU A 341 -55.24 7.54 -5.26
CA LEU A 341 -54.15 6.56 -5.29
C LEU A 341 -54.08 5.72 -4.00
N LYS A 342 -54.14 4.40 -4.17
CA LYS A 342 -54.02 3.40 -3.09
C LYS A 342 -52.61 2.85 -3.01
N GLY A 343 -52.19 2.47 -1.80
CA GLY A 343 -50.87 1.87 -1.58
C GLY A 343 -49.70 2.84 -1.75
N VAL A 344 -49.90 4.13 -1.46
CA VAL A 344 -48.86 5.16 -1.53
C VAL A 344 -47.88 4.97 -0.39
N VAL A 345 -46.58 5.02 -0.67
CA VAL A 345 -45.55 4.90 0.36
C VAL A 345 -45.27 6.29 0.92
N VAL A 346 -45.55 6.46 2.20
CA VAL A 346 -45.30 7.68 2.97
C VAL A 346 -44.02 7.48 3.77
N THR A 347 -43.01 8.29 3.51
CA THR A 347 -41.71 8.28 4.18
C THR A 347 -41.45 9.60 4.89
N LEU A 348 -40.91 9.54 6.12
CA LEU A 348 -40.48 10.69 6.91
C LEU A 348 -38.98 10.56 7.24
N SER A 349 -38.19 11.60 6.92
CA SER A 349 -36.78 11.74 7.32
C SER A 349 -36.64 12.30 8.73
N SER A 350 -35.47 12.12 9.35
CA SER A 350 -35.08 12.79 10.60
C SER A 350 -35.17 14.31 10.50
N ASP A 351 -34.91 14.83 9.31
CA ASP A 351 -34.76 16.27 9.02
C ASP A 351 -36.08 16.93 8.57
N GLY A 352 -37.22 16.25 8.76
CA GLY A 352 -38.55 16.76 8.41
C GLY A 352 -38.95 16.64 6.94
N HIS A 353 -38.18 15.96 6.08
CA HIS A 353 -38.64 15.64 4.73
C HIS A 353 -39.76 14.58 4.78
N LEU A 354 -40.99 15.00 4.49
CA LEU A 354 -42.17 14.15 4.35
C LEU A 354 -42.47 13.95 2.86
N LEU A 355 -42.50 12.69 2.41
CA LEU A 355 -42.67 12.32 1.01
C LEU A 355 -43.73 11.24 0.86
N CYS A 356 -44.76 11.52 0.05
CA CYS A 356 -45.70 10.54 -0.46
C CYS A 356 -45.29 10.14 -1.88
N SER A 357 -44.95 8.87 -2.09
CA SER A 357 -44.34 8.39 -3.33
C SER A 357 -44.93 7.09 -3.88
N TYR A 358 -44.77 6.89 -5.19
CA TYR A 358 -45.07 5.64 -5.90
C TYR A 358 -43.82 5.10 -6.60
N MET A 359 -43.86 3.83 -7.02
CA MET A 359 -42.73 3.17 -7.68
C MET A 359 -42.64 3.59 -9.15
N GLY A 360 -41.52 4.16 -9.58
CA GLY A 360 -41.26 4.46 -10.98
C GLY A 360 -40.92 3.20 -11.78
N THR A 361 -41.70 2.92 -12.82
CA THR A 361 -41.65 1.67 -13.60
C THR A 361 -41.11 1.83 -15.02
N ASP A 362 -40.86 3.04 -15.52
CA ASP A 362 -40.55 3.27 -16.93
C ASP A 362 -39.04 3.09 -17.20
N PRO A 363 -38.63 2.02 -17.91
CA PRO A 363 -37.24 1.83 -18.32
C PRO A 363 -36.84 2.96 -19.26
N SER A 364 -35.68 3.56 -19.00
CA SER A 364 -35.03 4.43 -19.97
C SER A 364 -34.29 3.60 -21.00
N PHE A 365 -34.60 3.82 -22.28
CA PHE A 365 -33.60 3.55 -23.32
C PHE A 365 -32.42 4.50 -23.09
N PHE A 366 -31.20 3.97 -23.04
CA PHE A 366 -29.98 4.76 -23.06
C PHE A 366 -29.74 5.31 -24.48
N SER A 367 -30.60 6.23 -24.92
CA SER A 367 -30.25 7.13 -26.00
C SER A 367 -29.48 8.31 -25.43
N THR A 368 -28.34 8.65 -26.03
CA THR A 368 -27.78 9.99 -25.86
C THR A 368 -28.88 10.99 -26.20
N PRO A 369 -29.19 11.97 -25.31
CA PRO A 369 -30.16 12.99 -25.66
C PRO A 369 -29.71 13.66 -26.96
N LYS A 370 -30.65 13.94 -27.87
CA LYS A 370 -30.33 14.71 -29.08
C LYS A 370 -29.99 16.13 -28.63
N VAL A 371 -28.70 16.39 -28.43
CA VAL A 371 -28.18 17.70 -28.05
C VAL A 371 -28.11 18.58 -29.31
N ASP A 372 -29.28 18.92 -29.83
CA ASP A 372 -29.40 20.08 -30.71
C ASP A 372 -28.93 21.30 -29.89
N ALA A 373 -27.91 22.01 -30.38
CA ALA A 373 -27.22 23.15 -29.74
C ALA A 373 -26.11 22.88 -28.69
N ARG A 374 -25.26 21.86 -28.89
CA ARG A 374 -23.80 21.98 -28.60
C ARG A 374 -22.97 21.30 -29.70
N GLU A 375 -22.93 21.94 -30.87
CA GLU A 375 -21.90 21.66 -31.86
C GLU A 375 -20.53 21.96 -31.23
N ALA A 376 -19.62 20.98 -31.24
CA ALA A 376 -18.24 21.24 -30.85
C ALA A 376 -17.58 22.16 -31.89
N ASP A 377 -16.74 23.09 -31.44
CA ASP A 377 -16.02 23.99 -32.35
C ASP A 377 -14.95 23.19 -33.13
N TYR A 378 -15.36 22.67 -34.29
CA TYR A 378 -14.51 21.87 -35.17
C TYR A 378 -13.32 22.67 -35.72
N GLU A 379 -13.40 24.01 -35.80
CA GLU A 379 -12.26 24.84 -36.23
C GLU A 379 -11.21 24.93 -35.12
N GLN A 380 -11.64 25.09 -33.86
CA GLN A 380 -10.73 25.04 -32.72
C GLN A 380 -10.06 23.66 -32.60
N VAL A 381 -10.83 22.57 -32.74
CA VAL A 381 -10.32 21.19 -32.66
C VAL A 381 -9.35 20.87 -33.82
N ASP A 382 -9.67 21.25 -35.06
CA ASP A 382 -8.78 20.99 -36.21
C ASP A 382 -7.51 21.86 -36.17
N THR A 383 -7.60 23.12 -35.73
CA THR A 383 -6.40 23.96 -35.54
C THR A 383 -5.50 23.47 -34.41
N GLU A 384 -6.05 22.89 -33.34
CA GLU A 384 -5.26 22.21 -32.31
C GLU A 384 -4.65 20.90 -32.81
N MET A 385 -5.44 20.04 -33.47
CA MET A 385 -4.98 18.80 -34.09
C MET A 385 -3.81 19.04 -35.07
N LYS A 386 -3.89 20.07 -35.92
CA LYS A 386 -2.81 20.45 -36.84
C LYS A 386 -1.55 20.91 -36.11
N LYS A 387 -1.67 21.65 -35.00
CA LYS A 387 -0.52 22.04 -34.15
C LYS A 387 0.13 20.80 -33.51
N LEU A 388 -0.66 19.91 -32.91
CA LEU A 388 -0.17 18.67 -32.29
C LEU A 388 0.50 17.74 -33.30
N GLN A 389 -0.09 17.54 -34.48
CA GLN A 389 0.54 16.78 -35.56
C GLN A 389 1.86 17.38 -36.05
N LYS A 390 2.00 18.72 -36.05
CA LYS A 390 3.26 19.38 -36.37
C LYS A 390 4.34 19.04 -35.33
N PHE A 391 4.03 19.16 -34.03
CA PHE A 391 4.95 18.77 -32.96
C PHE A 391 5.35 17.28 -33.03
N ILE A 392 4.40 16.38 -33.30
CA ILE A 392 4.69 14.94 -33.48
C ILE A 392 5.65 14.71 -34.65
N ARG A 393 5.45 15.39 -35.80
CA ARG A 393 6.35 15.27 -36.96
C ARG A 393 7.74 15.85 -36.68
N GLU A 394 7.84 16.95 -35.94
CA GLU A 394 9.12 17.56 -35.56
C GLU A 394 9.90 16.68 -34.59
N ALA A 395 9.23 16.11 -33.58
CA ALA A 395 9.82 15.11 -32.68
C ALA A 395 10.26 13.85 -33.45
N THR A 396 9.42 13.31 -34.34
CA THR A 396 9.73 12.09 -35.12
C THR A 396 10.83 12.29 -36.16
N ARG A 397 10.97 13.50 -36.74
CA ARG A 397 12.07 13.84 -37.66
C ARG A 397 13.42 13.90 -36.93
N THR A 398 13.41 14.15 -35.63
CA THR A 398 14.59 14.20 -34.78
C THR A 398 14.85 12.79 -34.22
N GLN A 399 15.26 11.86 -35.10
CA GLN A 399 15.60 10.47 -34.73
C GLN A 399 16.90 10.34 -33.91
N ASP A 400 17.50 11.45 -33.49
CA ASP A 400 18.52 11.45 -32.45
C ASP A 400 17.84 11.13 -31.10
N ILE A 401 18.23 10.00 -30.49
CA ILE A 401 17.72 9.54 -29.18
C ILE A 401 18.07 10.54 -28.05
N LEU A 402 18.99 11.47 -28.32
CA LEU A 402 19.38 12.56 -27.44
C LEU A 402 18.81 13.88 -27.96
N PRO A 403 18.13 14.70 -27.14
CA PRO A 403 17.73 16.04 -27.53
C PRO A 403 18.99 16.86 -27.84
N LYS A 404 18.97 17.59 -28.95
CA LYS A 404 20.08 18.48 -29.32
C LYS A 404 20.24 19.57 -28.27
N THR A 405 21.48 19.85 -27.92
CA THR A 405 21.90 20.86 -26.92
C THR A 405 21.75 22.30 -27.43
N ASP A 406 20.71 22.56 -28.24
CA ASP A 406 20.38 23.88 -28.80
C ASP A 406 19.38 24.65 -27.91
N ALA A 407 19.02 24.10 -26.74
CA ALA A 407 18.32 24.86 -25.71
C ALA A 407 19.35 25.70 -24.96
N GLU A 408 19.10 27.02 -24.88
CA GLU A 408 19.84 27.94 -24.02
C GLU A 408 19.99 27.35 -22.61
N GLU A 409 21.20 27.41 -22.02
CA GLU A 409 21.47 26.79 -20.72
C GLU A 409 20.68 27.51 -19.61
N ASP A 410 19.49 26.99 -19.30
CA ASP A 410 18.60 27.38 -18.19
C ASP A 410 19.32 27.55 -16.83
N LEU A 411 20.45 26.87 -16.67
CA LEU A 411 21.19 26.73 -15.44
C LEU A 411 22.69 26.63 -15.74
N ILE A 412 23.48 27.45 -15.07
CA ILE A 412 24.95 27.38 -15.09
C ILE A 412 25.42 26.94 -13.69
N ILE A 413 26.23 25.88 -13.62
CA ILE A 413 26.83 25.39 -12.37
C ILE A 413 28.35 25.53 -12.45
N THR A 414 28.92 26.41 -11.63
CA THR A 414 30.38 26.54 -11.48
C THR A 414 30.84 26.00 -10.14
N ALA A 415 31.72 24.99 -10.17
CA ALA A 415 32.34 24.40 -9.01
C ALA A 415 33.75 24.97 -8.78
N ALA A 416 33.98 25.57 -7.62
CA ALA A 416 35.28 26.07 -7.17
C ALA A 416 35.77 25.21 -6.01
N VAL A 417 36.87 24.49 -6.20
CA VAL A 417 37.53 23.69 -5.16
C VAL A 417 38.59 24.55 -4.49
N SER A 418 38.61 24.58 -3.15
CA SER A 418 39.62 25.33 -2.38
C SER A 418 41.04 24.87 -2.72
N SER A 419 41.97 25.82 -2.84
CA SER A 419 43.40 25.54 -3.07
C SER A 419 44.15 25.13 -1.80
N SER A 420 43.58 25.41 -0.61
CA SER A 420 44.09 24.99 0.69
C SER A 420 43.14 23.98 1.34
N MET A 421 43.71 23.00 2.04
CA MET A 421 42.96 22.05 2.88
C MET A 421 42.33 22.75 4.08
N ASP A 422 41.21 22.23 4.56
CA ASP A 422 40.47 22.79 5.69
C ASP A 422 41.27 22.63 7.00
N SER A 423 41.11 23.59 7.92
CA SER A 423 41.76 23.55 9.24
C SER A 423 40.83 24.17 10.29
N PRO A 424 40.19 23.38 11.17
CA PRO A 424 40.28 21.92 11.31
C PRO A 424 39.59 21.13 10.17
N SER A 425 40.09 19.92 9.91
CA SER A 425 39.49 18.96 8.99
C SER A 425 38.07 18.55 9.43
N GLN A 426 37.18 18.36 8.46
CA GLN A 426 35.80 17.89 8.64
C GLN A 426 35.66 16.36 8.43
N ALA A 427 36.77 15.63 8.34
CA ALA A 427 36.76 14.19 8.09
C ALA A 427 36.14 13.39 9.26
N LEU A 428 35.30 12.40 8.94
CA LEU A 428 34.70 11.48 9.92
C LEU A 428 35.73 10.57 10.60
N ILE A 429 36.80 10.23 9.90
CA ILE A 429 37.94 9.47 10.42
C ILE A 429 39.08 10.48 10.66
N PRO A 430 39.51 10.72 11.92
CA PRO A 430 40.49 11.78 12.20
C PRO A 430 41.92 11.42 11.79
N ASP A 431 42.32 10.15 11.92
CA ASP A 431 43.61 9.63 11.43
C ASP A 431 43.47 8.27 10.75
N LEU A 432 44.35 8.00 9.78
CA LEU A 432 44.67 6.66 9.30
C LEU A 432 46.16 6.40 9.55
N ASP A 433 46.47 5.32 10.28
CA ASP A 433 47.83 4.86 10.57
C ASP A 433 48.77 5.97 11.09
N GLY A 434 48.22 6.90 11.88
CA GLY A 434 48.94 8.04 12.46
C GLY A 434 49.11 9.27 11.54
N LEU A 435 48.53 9.24 10.33
CA LEU A 435 48.44 10.39 9.42
C LEU A 435 47.05 11.05 9.55
N PRO A 436 46.97 12.39 9.75
CA PRO A 436 45.69 13.07 9.83
C PRO A 436 44.98 13.08 8.48
N VAL A 437 43.67 12.85 8.46
CA VAL A 437 42.88 12.88 7.21
C VAL A 437 42.47 14.33 6.90
N PRO A 438 42.90 14.91 5.77
CA PRO A 438 42.49 16.25 5.37
C PRO A 438 41.07 16.25 4.80
N SER A 439 40.43 17.42 4.82
CA SER A 439 39.23 17.71 4.03
C SER A 439 39.47 18.95 3.16
N VAL A 440 38.68 19.07 2.09
CA VAL A 440 38.73 20.23 1.18
C VAL A 440 37.32 20.76 0.92
N THR A 441 37.12 22.04 1.23
CA THR A 441 35.87 22.74 0.93
C THR A 441 35.71 22.94 -0.59
N VAL A 442 34.53 22.61 -1.10
CA VAL A 442 34.07 22.85 -2.47
C VAL A 442 32.89 23.82 -2.42
N GLN A 443 33.01 24.95 -3.11
CA GLN A 443 31.96 25.94 -3.30
C GLN A 443 31.29 25.73 -4.66
N LEU A 444 30.00 25.41 -4.66
CA LEU A 444 29.18 25.35 -5.87
C LEU A 444 28.37 26.63 -6.00
N THR A 445 28.55 27.36 -7.09
CA THR A 445 27.65 28.46 -7.47
C THR A 445 26.68 27.96 -8.53
N VAL A 446 25.41 27.96 -8.19
CA VAL A 446 24.29 27.62 -9.09
C VAL A 446 23.63 28.92 -9.52
N LYS A 447 23.68 29.24 -10.82
CA LYS A 447 23.11 30.47 -11.39
C LYS A 447 21.97 30.12 -12.35
N ALA A 448 20.77 30.55 -12.02
CA ALA A 448 19.58 30.34 -12.84
C ALA A 448 19.49 31.39 -13.97
N SER A 449 19.29 30.95 -15.21
CA SER A 449 18.95 31.82 -16.34
C SER A 449 17.45 31.78 -16.70
N CYS A 450 16.66 30.96 -16.00
CA CYS A 450 15.20 30.97 -16.04
C CYS A 450 14.61 30.96 -14.61
N VAL A 451 13.28 31.10 -14.48
CA VAL A 451 12.61 30.95 -13.17
C VAL A 451 12.55 29.47 -12.82
N MET A 452 13.16 29.08 -11.71
CA MET A 452 13.18 27.69 -11.25
C MET A 452 12.22 27.51 -10.09
N GLN A 453 11.36 26.48 -10.18
CA GLN A 453 10.66 25.97 -9.01
C GLN A 453 11.66 25.24 -8.07
N SER A 454 11.18 24.74 -6.94
CA SER A 454 11.99 23.97 -5.98
C SER A 454 12.86 22.94 -6.69
N SER A 455 14.18 23.06 -6.55
CA SER A 455 15.14 22.19 -7.24
C SER A 455 16.00 21.43 -6.23
N LYS A 456 16.46 20.25 -6.62
CA LYS A 456 17.29 19.38 -5.78
C LYS A 456 18.67 19.27 -6.41
N LEU A 457 19.68 19.69 -5.66
CA LEU A 457 21.09 19.50 -5.98
C LEU A 457 21.59 18.27 -5.23
N THR A 458 22.31 17.41 -5.95
CA THR A 458 22.92 16.19 -5.42
C THR A 458 24.39 16.14 -5.83
N VAL A 459 25.26 15.79 -4.89
CA VAL A 459 26.71 15.71 -5.06
C VAL A 459 27.12 14.25 -4.89
N GLY A 460 27.72 13.67 -5.93
CA GLY A 460 28.32 12.35 -5.91
C GLY A 460 29.84 12.44 -5.97
N VAL A 461 30.53 11.64 -5.15
CA VAL A 461 31.98 11.43 -5.22
C VAL A 461 32.27 9.92 -5.30
N GLN A 462 33.43 9.53 -5.84
CA GLN A 462 33.76 8.11 -5.98
C GLN A 462 34.14 7.48 -4.62
N PRO A 463 33.62 6.30 -4.25
CA PRO A 463 34.02 5.61 -3.03
C PRO A 463 35.54 5.33 -2.98
N PRO A 464 36.20 5.46 -1.81
CA PRO A 464 35.62 5.73 -0.49
C PRO A 464 35.72 7.21 -0.08
N LEU A 465 35.71 8.15 -1.03
CA LEU A 465 35.51 9.57 -0.70
C LEU A 465 34.07 9.76 -0.17
N ALA A 466 33.93 10.71 0.75
CA ALA A 466 32.64 11.16 1.25
C ALA A 466 32.61 12.71 1.26
N VAL A 467 31.40 13.25 1.39
CA VAL A 467 31.14 14.68 1.56
C VAL A 467 30.39 14.92 2.85
N THR A 468 30.53 16.10 3.47
CA THR A 468 29.79 16.46 4.69
C THR A 468 28.28 16.49 4.48
N GLN A 469 27.84 16.85 3.28
CA GLN A 469 26.43 16.83 2.86
C GLN A 469 26.34 16.53 1.36
N ASP A 470 25.55 15.53 0.98
CA ASP A 470 25.38 15.02 -0.38
C ASP A 470 24.16 15.63 -1.11
N GLN A 471 23.19 16.15 -0.37
CA GLN A 471 21.90 16.59 -0.90
C GLN A 471 21.51 17.97 -0.36
N PHE A 472 21.10 18.85 -1.27
CA PHE A 472 20.65 20.21 -0.97
C PHE A 472 19.32 20.48 -1.68
N VAL A 473 18.37 21.05 -0.94
CA VAL A 473 17.11 21.55 -1.51
C VAL A 473 17.28 23.04 -1.72
N LEU A 474 17.18 23.48 -2.97
CA LEU A 474 17.28 24.88 -3.35
C LEU A 474 15.87 25.49 -3.39
N GLU A 475 15.70 26.62 -2.73
CA GLU A 475 14.47 27.42 -2.79
C GLU A 475 14.21 27.92 -4.23
N PRO A 476 12.95 28.26 -4.58
CA PRO A 476 12.62 28.76 -5.91
C PRO A 476 13.45 30.00 -6.30
N MET A 477 14.17 29.92 -7.42
CA MET A 477 15.08 30.97 -7.89
C MET A 477 14.45 31.80 -9.00
N GLY A 478 14.60 33.13 -8.90
CA GLY A 478 14.27 34.06 -9.97
C GLY A 478 15.33 34.14 -11.07
N PHE A 479 14.99 34.76 -12.19
CA PHE A 479 15.91 34.99 -13.31
C PHE A 479 17.18 35.71 -12.85
N GLY A 480 18.36 35.15 -13.17
CA GLY A 480 19.66 35.72 -12.84
C GLY A 480 20.09 35.54 -11.38
N ALA A 481 19.27 34.95 -10.52
CA ALA A 481 19.64 34.64 -9.15
C ALA A 481 20.75 33.58 -9.09
N SER A 482 21.60 33.68 -8.07
CA SER A 482 22.66 32.72 -7.80
C SER A 482 22.63 32.27 -6.35
N VAL A 483 22.63 30.96 -6.12
CA VAL A 483 22.79 30.35 -4.80
C VAL A 483 24.17 29.71 -4.71
N VAL A 484 24.86 29.94 -3.60
CA VAL A 484 26.14 29.29 -3.28
C VAL A 484 25.88 28.20 -2.25
N VAL A 485 26.44 27.02 -2.50
CA VAL A 485 26.37 25.84 -1.64
C VAL A 485 27.78 25.39 -1.33
N GLU A 486 28.06 25.06 -0.07
CA GLU A 486 29.39 24.63 0.39
C GLU A 486 29.31 23.25 1.05
N PHE A 487 30.31 22.40 0.79
CA PHE A 487 30.53 21.14 1.49
C PHE A 487 32.03 20.82 1.50
N SER A 488 32.49 20.02 2.46
CA SER A 488 33.85 19.50 2.47
C SER A 488 33.87 18.06 1.98
N ALA A 489 34.78 17.74 1.06
CA ALA A 489 35.08 16.38 0.65
C ALA A 489 36.27 15.83 1.45
N PHE A 490 36.25 14.54 1.80
CA PHE A 490 37.30 13.87 2.59
C PHE A 490 37.33 12.36 2.30
N LEU A 491 38.39 11.67 2.76
CA LEU A 491 38.54 10.23 2.65
C LEU A 491 37.81 9.51 3.82
N ASN A 492 36.96 8.54 3.52
CA ASN A 492 36.16 7.80 4.50
C ASN A 492 36.35 6.28 4.40
N GLY A 493 37.56 5.82 4.06
CA GLY A 493 37.88 4.39 3.95
C GLY A 493 39.39 4.12 3.92
N ARG A 494 39.75 2.83 4.03
CA ARG A 494 41.14 2.36 4.17
C ARG A 494 41.80 1.94 2.84
N TYR A 495 41.28 2.43 1.71
CA TYR A 495 41.79 2.16 0.37
C TYR A 495 41.68 3.43 -0.49
N PRO A 496 42.50 3.59 -1.55
CA PRO A 496 42.42 4.77 -2.41
C PRO A 496 41.17 4.73 -3.32
N PRO A 497 40.56 5.88 -3.66
CA PRO A 497 39.44 5.95 -4.59
C PRO A 497 39.87 5.65 -6.03
N ALA A 498 38.97 5.14 -6.86
CA ALA A 498 39.28 4.88 -8.28
C ALA A 498 39.42 6.16 -9.12
N ASP A 499 38.85 7.28 -8.68
CA ASP A 499 39.08 8.59 -9.29
C ASP A 499 38.87 9.72 -8.26
N LEU A 500 39.50 10.86 -8.50
CA LEU A 500 39.35 12.10 -7.72
C LEU A 500 38.31 13.05 -8.34
N THR A 501 37.38 12.53 -9.12
CA THR A 501 36.30 13.32 -9.73
C THR A 501 35.02 13.25 -8.90
N GLY A 502 34.30 14.38 -8.85
CA GLY A 502 32.96 14.48 -8.31
C GLY A 502 31.98 14.97 -9.36
N ASP A 503 30.74 14.46 -9.30
CA ASP A 503 29.62 14.81 -10.15
C ASP A 503 28.62 15.64 -9.32
N VAL A 504 28.17 16.77 -9.87
CA VAL A 504 27.06 17.58 -9.35
C VAL A 504 25.88 17.43 -10.29
N THR A 505 24.75 16.97 -9.77
CA THR A 505 23.52 16.81 -10.55
C THR A 505 22.42 17.65 -9.92
N VAL A 506 21.85 18.58 -10.70
CA VAL A 506 20.68 19.39 -10.30
C VAL A 506 19.47 18.95 -11.11
N SER A 507 18.47 18.42 -10.41
CA SER A 507 17.15 18.14 -10.96
C SER A 507 16.19 19.28 -10.63
N TYR A 508 15.54 19.85 -11.64
CA TYR A 508 14.64 20.99 -11.51
C TYR A 508 13.45 20.87 -12.47
N SER A 509 12.33 21.50 -12.13
CA SER A 509 11.21 21.66 -13.05
C SER A 509 11.31 23.01 -13.77
N SER A 510 11.15 23.00 -15.09
CA SER A 510 10.96 24.24 -15.86
C SER A 510 9.67 24.97 -15.43
N PRO A 511 9.49 26.26 -15.78
CA PRO A 511 8.21 26.96 -15.61
C PRO A 511 7.00 26.23 -16.24
N THR A 512 7.25 25.39 -17.24
CA THR A 512 6.25 24.56 -17.93
C THR A 512 6.00 23.19 -17.26
N GLY A 513 6.62 22.93 -16.10
CA GLY A 513 6.46 21.69 -15.34
C GLY A 513 7.23 20.48 -15.89
N VAL A 514 8.11 20.67 -16.86
CA VAL A 514 8.92 19.59 -17.44
C VAL A 514 10.17 19.36 -16.57
N PRO A 515 10.42 18.13 -16.09
CA PRO A 515 11.63 17.84 -15.33
C PRO A 515 12.86 17.91 -16.25
N ARG A 516 13.85 18.69 -15.83
CA ARG A 516 15.17 18.81 -16.45
C ARG A 516 16.26 18.42 -15.44
N VAL A 517 17.38 17.94 -15.96
CA VAL A 517 18.54 17.56 -15.18
C VAL A 517 19.76 18.18 -15.84
N HIS A 518 20.56 18.91 -15.06
CA HIS A 518 21.86 19.41 -15.48
C HIS A 518 22.95 18.74 -14.63
N GLN A 519 24.03 18.28 -15.27
CA GLN A 519 25.15 17.61 -14.61
C GLN A 519 26.45 18.35 -14.91
N SER A 520 27.23 18.65 -13.87
CA SER A 520 28.54 19.29 -13.92
C SER A 520 29.57 18.44 -13.16
N ARG A 521 30.86 18.64 -13.42
CA ARG A 521 31.95 17.86 -12.81
C ARG A 521 33.01 18.76 -12.19
N PHE A 522 33.59 18.29 -11.09
CA PHE A 522 34.73 18.90 -10.43
C PHE A 522 35.83 17.86 -10.18
N SER A 523 37.06 18.33 -9.98
CA SER A 523 38.23 17.49 -9.66
C SER A 523 38.78 17.88 -8.30
N LEU A 524 38.95 16.91 -7.42
CA LEU A 524 39.56 17.06 -6.11
C LEU A 524 41.10 17.00 -6.22
N PRO A 525 41.83 17.69 -5.33
CA PRO A 525 43.29 17.69 -5.31
C PRO A 525 43.87 16.35 -4.82
N LEU A 526 44.99 15.91 -5.41
CA LEU A 526 45.70 14.68 -5.01
C LEU A 526 46.14 14.69 -3.53
N ALA A 527 46.45 15.87 -2.98
CA ALA A 527 46.80 16.05 -1.57
C ALA A 527 45.65 15.75 -0.58
N LEU A 528 44.43 15.50 -1.06
CA LEU A 528 43.33 15.00 -0.21
C LEU A 528 43.55 13.55 0.25
N ILE A 529 44.34 12.76 -0.50
CA ILE A 529 44.51 11.32 -0.27
C ILE A 529 45.98 10.87 -0.16
N CYS A 530 46.93 11.79 -0.37
CA CYS A 530 48.37 11.52 -0.40
C CYS A 530 49.15 12.47 0.51
N VAL A 531 50.24 11.96 1.09
CA VAL A 531 51.31 12.72 1.76
C VAL A 531 52.65 12.45 1.07
N PRO A 532 53.65 13.35 1.17
CA PRO A 532 54.99 13.09 0.66
C PRO A 532 55.68 11.93 1.40
N SER A 533 56.52 11.17 0.69
CA SER A 533 57.30 10.05 1.24
C SER A 533 58.66 9.96 0.56
N SER A 534 59.63 9.30 1.20
CA SER A 534 60.90 8.92 0.55
C SER A 534 60.67 7.91 -0.59
N PRO A 535 61.34 8.02 -1.75
CA PRO A 535 61.15 7.11 -2.88
C PRO A 535 61.75 5.73 -2.66
N ASN A 536 60.92 4.68 -2.78
CA ASN A 536 61.39 3.29 -2.78
C ASN A 536 62.09 2.96 -4.11
N LYS A 537 63.27 2.32 -4.03
CA LYS A 537 64.10 1.90 -5.18
C LYS A 537 63.80 0.48 -5.66
N ASN A 538 63.13 -0.34 -4.84
CA ASN A 538 62.87 -1.75 -5.15
C ASN A 538 61.38 -2.07 -4.94
N THR A 539 60.57 -1.84 -5.99
CA THR A 539 59.14 -2.15 -6.00
C THR A 539 58.79 -3.23 -7.03
N ARG A 540 57.63 -3.88 -6.84
CA ARG A 540 57.13 -4.96 -7.71
C ARG A 540 56.73 -4.50 -9.11
N PHE A 541 55.95 -3.43 -9.23
CA PHE A 541 55.37 -2.97 -10.51
C PHE A 541 56.06 -1.69 -11.00
N LYS A 542 56.33 -1.63 -12.30
CA LYS A 542 57.08 -0.51 -12.93
C LYS A 542 56.48 -0.17 -14.29
N ILE A 543 56.04 1.07 -14.47
CA ILE A 543 55.48 1.61 -15.71
C ILE A 543 56.36 2.79 -16.15
N SER A 544 56.57 2.97 -17.45
CA SER A 544 57.36 4.09 -17.99
C SER A 544 56.56 4.82 -19.06
N VAL A 545 56.32 6.12 -18.85
CA VAL A 545 55.64 7.02 -19.78
C VAL A 545 56.70 7.85 -20.50
N ASP A 546 56.64 7.85 -21.83
CA ASP A 546 57.56 8.56 -22.71
C ASP A 546 56.92 9.89 -23.14
N THR A 547 57.71 10.97 -23.21
CA THR A 547 57.29 12.30 -23.69
C THR A 547 58.15 12.76 -24.86
N ASN A 548 57.65 13.63 -25.73
CA ASN A 548 58.48 14.26 -26.78
C ASN A 548 59.25 15.52 -26.30
N GLN A 549 58.92 16.03 -25.11
CA GLN A 549 59.55 17.20 -24.49
C GLN A 549 60.62 16.77 -23.46
N PRO A 550 61.60 17.64 -23.14
CA PRO A 550 62.63 17.35 -22.12
C PRO A 550 62.01 17.09 -20.73
N PRO A 551 62.73 16.36 -19.84
CA PRO A 551 62.28 16.15 -18.46
C PRO A 551 62.00 17.46 -17.72
N VAL A 552 60.83 17.55 -17.11
CA VAL A 552 60.37 18.66 -16.26
C VAL A 552 60.78 18.35 -14.82
N ASP A 553 61.18 19.38 -14.07
CA ASP A 553 61.41 19.27 -12.64
C ASP A 553 60.11 18.89 -11.91
N LEU A 554 60.08 17.72 -11.27
CA LEU A 554 58.90 17.21 -10.58
C LEU A 554 58.50 18.10 -9.40
N ALA A 555 59.45 18.80 -8.79
CA ALA A 555 59.19 19.73 -7.69
C ALA A 555 58.34 20.94 -8.15
N SER A 556 58.54 21.40 -9.39
CA SER A 556 57.75 22.49 -9.98
C SER A 556 56.30 22.09 -10.34
N VAL A 557 56.06 20.79 -10.58
CA VAL A 557 54.77 20.23 -10.99
C VAL A 557 53.93 19.77 -9.80
N PHE A 558 54.59 19.34 -8.71
CA PHE A 558 53.98 18.89 -7.47
C PHE A 558 54.51 19.68 -6.25
N PRO A 559 54.37 21.02 -6.23
CA PRO A 559 54.93 21.85 -5.17
C PRO A 559 54.47 21.42 -3.77
N GLU A 560 53.23 20.96 -3.64
CA GLU A 560 52.64 20.52 -2.37
C GLU A 560 53.22 19.22 -1.79
N PHE A 561 54.04 18.50 -2.56
CA PHE A 561 54.73 17.27 -2.13
C PHE A 561 56.24 17.43 -1.96
N THR A 562 56.78 18.65 -2.09
CA THR A 562 58.24 18.89 -2.07
C THR A 562 58.84 19.04 -0.67
N ALA A 563 58.07 19.53 0.30
CA ALA A 563 58.57 20.09 1.55
C ALA A 563 59.39 19.12 2.42
N ASP A 564 59.05 17.82 2.38
CA ASP A 564 59.68 16.77 3.19
C ASP A 564 60.63 15.86 2.37
N SER A 565 60.98 16.23 1.14
CA SER A 565 61.83 15.40 0.28
C SER A 565 63.34 15.59 0.54
N GLU A 566 64.03 14.51 0.91
CA GLU A 566 65.50 14.53 1.13
C GLU A 566 66.32 14.64 -0.19
N ASP A 567 65.71 14.34 -1.33
CA ASP A 567 66.34 14.34 -2.66
C ASP A 567 66.51 15.78 -3.20
N LYS A 568 67.64 16.42 -2.85
CA LYS A 568 68.07 17.74 -3.34
C LYS A 568 68.21 17.88 -4.87
N ASP A 569 68.06 16.77 -5.60
CA ASP A 569 68.23 16.66 -7.04
C ASP A 569 66.94 16.93 -7.84
N GLY A 570 65.74 17.01 -7.23
CA GLY A 570 64.46 17.31 -7.90
C GLY A 570 63.94 16.26 -8.92
N ASN A 571 64.71 15.21 -9.17
CA ASN A 571 64.44 14.21 -10.22
C ASN A 571 63.61 12.99 -9.74
N GLY A 572 63.28 12.92 -8.45
CA GLY A 572 62.50 11.83 -7.87
C GLY A 572 61.52 12.38 -6.84
N LEU A 573 60.30 11.86 -6.86
CA LEU A 573 59.24 12.20 -5.91
C LEU A 573 58.50 10.91 -5.52
N ALA A 574 57.99 10.82 -4.29
CA ALA A 574 57.11 9.72 -3.93
C ALA A 574 55.94 10.15 -3.07
N PHE A 575 54.83 9.48 -3.33
CA PHE A 575 53.52 9.71 -2.77
C PHE A 575 53.18 8.50 -1.91
N GLN A 576 52.83 8.74 -0.65
CA GLN A 576 52.20 7.73 0.22
C GLN A 576 50.72 8.07 0.32
N PHE A 577 49.86 7.16 -0.11
CA PHE A 577 48.43 7.25 0.16
C PHE A 577 48.16 7.14 1.66
N LEU A 578 47.10 7.78 2.15
CA LEU A 578 46.67 7.66 3.55
C LEU A 578 46.31 6.20 3.94
N SER A 579 45.98 5.36 2.97
CA SER A 579 45.80 3.90 3.10
C SER A 579 47.12 3.09 3.17
N GLY A 580 48.28 3.75 3.17
CA GLY A 580 49.61 3.15 3.28
C GLY A 580 50.32 2.80 1.96
N GLY A 581 49.60 2.75 0.84
CA GLY A 581 50.18 2.46 -0.50
C GLY A 581 51.23 3.50 -0.93
N LYS A 582 52.32 3.07 -1.58
CA LYS A 582 53.44 3.97 -1.96
C LYS A 582 53.79 3.90 -3.44
N VAL A 583 53.79 5.06 -4.09
CA VAL A 583 54.14 5.23 -5.51
C VAL A 583 55.30 6.21 -5.63
N SER A 584 56.39 5.81 -6.28
CA SER A 584 57.52 6.68 -6.61
C SER A 584 57.57 7.00 -8.11
N VAL A 585 57.86 8.25 -8.44
CA VAL A 585 58.01 8.79 -9.80
C VAL A 585 59.45 9.24 -9.96
N GLN A 586 60.13 8.72 -10.97
CA GLN A 586 61.53 9.04 -11.29
C GLN A 586 61.61 9.61 -12.70
N ALA A 587 62.04 10.86 -12.82
CA ALA A 587 62.37 11.49 -14.09
C ALA A 587 63.78 11.03 -14.53
N SER A 588 63.90 10.57 -15.77
CA SER A 588 65.19 10.14 -16.32
C SER A 588 66.02 11.34 -16.77
N LYS A 589 67.17 11.59 -16.13
CA LYS A 589 68.09 12.69 -16.52
C LYS A 589 68.62 12.58 -17.97
N THR A 590 68.61 11.39 -18.56
CA THR A 590 69.23 11.10 -19.87
C THR A 590 68.22 10.69 -20.96
N SER A 591 66.92 10.60 -20.64
CA SER A 591 65.89 10.27 -21.62
C SER A 591 64.56 10.95 -21.28
N GLN A 592 63.74 11.20 -22.28
CA GLN A 592 62.41 11.83 -22.11
C GLN A 592 61.38 10.81 -21.57
N ARG A 593 61.69 10.21 -20.41
CA ARG A 593 60.94 9.08 -19.82
C ARG A 593 60.75 9.28 -18.32
N TYR A 594 59.53 9.08 -17.86
CA TYR A 594 59.16 9.10 -16.45
C TYR A 594 58.78 7.68 -16.03
N ARG A 595 59.47 7.15 -15.03
CA ARG A 595 59.22 5.80 -14.50
C ARG A 595 58.46 5.88 -13.19
N LEU A 596 57.25 5.32 -13.18
CA LEU A 596 56.44 5.14 -11.99
C LEU A 596 56.63 3.73 -11.43
N GLN A 597 56.74 3.61 -10.11
CA GLN A 597 57.11 2.40 -9.39
C GLN A 597 56.26 2.26 -8.13
N SER A 598 55.59 1.12 -7.96
CA SER A 598 54.73 0.82 -6.81
C SER A 598 54.77 -0.67 -6.47
N ASP A 599 54.42 -1.03 -5.25
CA ASP A 599 54.24 -2.41 -4.82
C ASP A 599 52.82 -2.95 -5.11
N SER A 600 51.88 -2.04 -5.36
CA SER A 600 50.49 -2.31 -5.80
C SER A 600 50.30 -1.81 -7.25
N PHE A 601 49.59 -2.58 -8.07
CA PHE A 601 49.38 -2.26 -9.49
C PHE A 601 48.36 -1.13 -9.66
N GLU A 602 47.20 -1.26 -9.02
CA GLU A 602 46.09 -0.30 -9.05
C GLU A 602 46.51 1.11 -8.56
N ASP A 603 47.35 1.19 -7.52
CA ASP A 603 47.83 2.45 -6.91
C ASP A 603 48.54 3.39 -7.92
N ILE A 604 49.11 2.84 -8.99
CA ILE A 604 49.83 3.62 -10.00
C ILE A 604 48.88 4.56 -10.77
N TRP A 605 47.60 4.16 -10.94
CA TRP A 605 46.60 4.87 -11.75
C TRP A 605 46.51 6.38 -11.44
N LEU A 606 46.21 6.73 -10.19
CA LEU A 606 45.93 8.11 -9.78
C LEU A 606 47.13 9.03 -10.01
N VAL A 607 48.33 8.53 -9.72
CA VAL A 607 49.57 9.28 -9.88
C VAL A 607 49.92 9.46 -11.36
N VAL A 608 49.72 8.45 -12.21
CA VAL A 608 49.88 8.63 -13.68
C VAL A 608 48.86 9.63 -14.22
N LYS A 609 47.58 9.51 -13.82
CA LYS A 609 46.52 10.42 -14.28
C LYS A 609 46.87 11.87 -13.95
N GLU A 610 47.23 12.14 -12.71
CA GLU A 610 47.56 13.50 -12.26
C GLU A 610 48.87 14.02 -12.86
N LEU A 611 49.90 13.17 -13.00
CA LEU A 611 51.15 13.51 -13.69
C LEU A 611 50.87 13.96 -15.14
N ILE A 612 50.07 13.19 -15.88
CA ILE A 612 49.70 13.51 -17.25
C ILE A 612 48.88 14.80 -17.32
N ARG A 613 47.86 14.95 -16.46
CA ARG A 613 47.00 16.13 -16.40
C ARG A 613 47.82 17.40 -16.15
N ARG A 614 48.73 17.37 -15.18
CA ARG A 614 49.60 18.52 -14.87
C ARG A 614 50.65 18.78 -15.94
N PHE A 615 51.15 17.76 -16.64
CA PHE A 615 52.02 17.98 -17.80
C PHE A 615 51.28 18.64 -18.96
N ASP A 616 50.06 18.21 -19.27
CA ASP A 616 49.22 18.88 -20.27
C ASP A 616 49.01 20.36 -19.88
N ASP A 617 48.62 20.65 -18.63
CA ASP A 617 48.46 22.02 -18.11
C ASP A 617 49.75 22.86 -18.19
N HIS A 618 50.90 22.27 -17.80
CA HIS A 618 52.20 22.93 -17.77
C HIS A 618 52.70 23.29 -19.16
N PHE A 619 52.67 22.34 -20.10
CA PHE A 619 53.09 22.57 -21.48
C PHE A 619 52.11 23.48 -22.23
N HIS A 620 50.81 23.44 -21.91
CA HIS A 620 49.84 24.39 -22.45
C HIS A 620 50.12 25.83 -21.99
N LYS A 621 50.45 26.05 -20.70
CA LYS A 621 50.88 27.35 -20.16
C LYS A 621 52.17 27.87 -20.81
N LEU A 622 53.07 26.97 -21.20
CA LEU A 622 54.29 27.29 -21.97
C LEU A 622 54.04 27.49 -23.47
N GLY A 623 52.79 27.36 -23.95
CA GLY A 623 52.42 27.57 -25.36
C GLY A 623 52.79 26.41 -26.31
N VAL A 624 53.21 25.26 -25.77
CA VAL A 624 53.60 24.08 -26.55
C VAL A 624 52.34 23.34 -27.03
N LYS A 625 52.04 23.43 -28.33
CA LYS A 625 50.83 22.85 -28.94
C LYS A 625 50.99 21.41 -29.43
N ASP A 626 52.21 20.89 -29.50
CA ASP A 626 52.56 19.59 -30.06
C ASP A 626 53.03 18.58 -29.00
N PHE A 627 52.67 18.77 -27.73
CA PHE A 627 52.98 17.82 -26.67
C PHE A 627 52.40 16.43 -26.96
N LYS A 628 53.27 15.41 -26.89
CA LYS A 628 52.92 14.01 -27.12
C LYS A 628 53.47 13.15 -26.00
N LYS A 629 52.59 12.29 -25.50
CA LYS A 629 52.79 11.30 -24.47
C LYS A 629 52.53 9.92 -25.07
N SER A 630 53.41 8.96 -24.83
CA SER A 630 53.31 7.61 -25.37
C SER A 630 53.75 6.55 -24.36
N PHE A 631 53.30 5.33 -24.58
CA PHE A 631 53.71 4.17 -23.79
C PHE A 631 54.37 3.16 -24.72
N SER A 632 55.63 2.78 -24.41
CA SER A 632 56.43 1.87 -25.25
C SER A 632 56.66 0.49 -24.62
N GLY A 633 56.04 0.22 -23.47
CA GLY A 633 56.12 -1.08 -22.78
C GLY A 633 55.06 -2.09 -23.23
N PRO A 634 55.15 -3.35 -22.75
CA PRO A 634 54.06 -4.31 -22.88
C PRO A 634 52.89 -3.92 -21.97
N VAL A 635 51.65 -4.14 -22.42
CA VAL A 635 50.45 -3.92 -21.61
C VAL A 635 50.37 -5.00 -20.50
N PRO A 636 50.27 -4.63 -19.21
CA PRO A 636 50.37 -5.54 -18.07
C PRO A 636 49.06 -6.34 -17.82
N LEU A 637 48.64 -7.13 -18.81
CA LEU A 637 47.40 -7.91 -18.74
C LEU A 637 47.41 -8.99 -17.63
N GLN A 638 48.57 -9.59 -17.35
CA GLN A 638 48.67 -10.65 -16.35
C GLN A 638 48.36 -10.15 -14.94
N ASP A 639 48.86 -8.97 -14.58
CA ASP A 639 48.64 -8.38 -13.26
C ASP A 639 47.21 -7.86 -13.13
N TYR A 640 46.69 -7.21 -14.18
CA TYR A 640 45.28 -6.82 -14.28
C TYR A 640 44.32 -8.02 -14.10
N PHE A 641 44.64 -9.19 -14.66
CA PHE A 641 43.83 -10.39 -14.51
C PHE A 641 43.86 -10.99 -13.11
N LEU A 642 44.84 -10.65 -12.25
CA LEU A 642 44.80 -11.02 -10.83
C LEU A 642 43.76 -10.20 -10.07
N SER A 643 43.66 -8.89 -10.33
CA SER A 643 42.62 -8.02 -9.73
C SER A 643 41.22 -8.46 -10.17
N VAL A 644 41.04 -8.87 -11.43
CA VAL A 644 39.79 -9.49 -11.94
C VAL A 644 39.45 -10.80 -11.22
N ASP A 645 40.42 -11.70 -11.03
CA ASP A 645 40.15 -12.98 -10.35
C ASP A 645 39.82 -12.81 -8.88
N HIS A 646 40.46 -11.86 -8.20
CA HIS A 646 40.21 -11.58 -6.79
C HIS A 646 38.79 -11.05 -6.58
N HIS A 647 38.35 -10.11 -7.42
CA HIS A 647 36.98 -9.60 -7.43
C HIS A 647 35.95 -10.71 -7.68
N PHE A 648 36.16 -11.52 -8.73
CA PHE A 648 35.25 -12.63 -9.04
C PHE A 648 35.15 -13.66 -7.91
N GLN A 649 36.25 -13.97 -7.22
CA GLN A 649 36.25 -14.87 -6.06
C GLN A 649 35.37 -14.32 -4.93
N LEU A 650 35.45 -13.02 -4.63
CA LEU A 650 34.61 -12.38 -3.62
C LEU A 650 33.12 -12.34 -4.01
N ARG A 651 32.80 -12.19 -5.30
CA ARG A 651 31.41 -12.33 -5.80
C ARG A 651 30.88 -13.76 -5.63
N VAL A 652 31.70 -14.77 -5.96
CA VAL A 652 31.34 -16.19 -5.76
C VAL A 652 31.13 -16.50 -4.28
N SER A 653 31.98 -15.96 -3.40
CA SER A 653 31.81 -16.07 -1.94
C SER A 653 30.55 -15.36 -1.44
N ALA A 654 30.22 -14.18 -1.97
CA ALA A 654 28.98 -13.47 -1.64
C ALA A 654 27.73 -14.31 -1.98
N GLN A 655 27.70 -14.94 -3.17
CA GLN A 655 26.62 -15.83 -3.56
C GLN A 655 26.52 -17.05 -2.62
N GLN A 656 27.64 -17.66 -2.25
CA GLN A 656 27.65 -18.79 -1.31
C GLN A 656 27.11 -18.41 0.07
N TYR A 657 27.48 -17.24 0.60
CA TYR A 657 26.91 -16.74 1.85
C TYR A 657 25.41 -16.44 1.72
N GLN A 658 24.96 -15.86 0.61
CA GLN A 658 23.54 -15.61 0.36
C GLN A 658 22.72 -16.91 0.29
N ASP A 659 23.24 -17.93 -0.39
CA ASP A 659 22.59 -19.24 -0.49
C ASP A 659 22.49 -19.91 0.89
N LEU A 660 23.59 -19.97 1.65
CA LEU A 660 23.62 -20.52 3.01
C LEU A 660 22.70 -19.76 3.99
N LEU A 661 22.68 -18.43 3.91
CA LEU A 661 21.78 -17.59 4.69
C LEU A 661 20.32 -17.88 4.33
N SER A 662 20.02 -18.09 3.05
CA SER A 662 18.66 -18.43 2.59
C SER A 662 18.19 -19.78 3.13
N GLU A 663 19.06 -20.81 3.16
CA GLU A 663 18.77 -22.12 3.74
C GLU A 663 18.49 -21.99 5.25
N ARG A 664 19.36 -21.28 5.99
CA ARG A 664 19.17 -21.09 7.44
C ARG A 664 17.94 -20.25 7.75
N ALA A 665 17.61 -19.25 6.93
CA ALA A 665 16.38 -18.48 7.06
C ALA A 665 15.12 -19.30 6.74
N VAL A 666 15.18 -20.29 5.85
CA VAL A 666 14.09 -21.27 5.65
C VAL A 666 13.94 -22.18 6.86
N GLN A 667 15.05 -22.73 7.38
CA GLN A 667 15.07 -23.57 8.58
C GLN A 667 14.52 -22.82 9.81
N PHE A 668 14.98 -21.59 10.06
CA PHE A 668 14.53 -20.75 11.15
C PHE A 668 13.02 -20.49 11.10
N ARG A 669 12.50 -20.09 9.93
CA ARG A 669 11.05 -19.91 9.72
C ARG A 669 10.26 -21.20 9.90
N ALA A 670 10.80 -22.35 9.52
CA ALA A 670 10.15 -23.64 9.74
C ALA A 670 10.03 -23.99 11.24
N ILE A 671 11.09 -23.74 12.02
CA ILE A 671 11.09 -23.91 13.48
C ILE A 671 10.09 -22.95 14.13
N GLN A 672 10.11 -21.66 13.77
CA GLN A 672 9.15 -20.66 14.26
C GLN A 672 7.69 -21.06 13.97
N ARG A 673 7.36 -21.50 12.75
CA ARG A 673 6.00 -21.98 12.41
C ARG A 673 5.60 -23.20 13.24
N ARG A 674 6.53 -24.10 13.55
CA ARG A 674 6.29 -25.27 14.41
C ARG A 674 6.04 -24.86 15.87
N LEU A 675 6.83 -23.94 16.40
CA LEU A 675 6.66 -23.35 17.74
C LEU A 675 5.32 -22.61 17.87
N LEU A 676 4.96 -21.75 16.91
CA LEU A 676 3.66 -21.06 16.90
C LEU A 676 2.47 -22.04 16.88
N THR A 677 2.59 -23.15 16.14
CA THR A 677 1.57 -24.21 16.13
C THR A 677 1.45 -24.90 17.49
N ARG A 678 2.57 -25.07 18.22
CA ARG A 678 2.59 -25.61 19.59
C ARG A 678 2.02 -24.63 20.61
N PHE A 679 2.39 -23.34 20.54
CA PHE A 679 1.88 -22.31 21.45
C PHE A 679 0.39 -21.99 21.26
N LYS A 680 -0.19 -22.29 20.09
CA LYS A 680 -1.63 -22.18 19.83
C LYS A 680 -2.44 -23.36 20.40
N ASP A 681 -1.80 -24.47 20.77
CA ASP A 681 -2.46 -25.60 21.40
C ASP A 681 -2.90 -25.21 22.83
N LYS A 682 -4.13 -25.57 23.21
CA LYS A 682 -4.64 -25.35 24.57
C LYS A 682 -4.03 -26.33 25.58
N THR A 683 -3.43 -27.42 25.10
CA THR A 683 -2.73 -28.40 25.92
C THR A 683 -1.22 -28.16 25.86
N PRO A 684 -0.51 -28.10 27.01
CA PRO A 684 0.91 -27.82 27.04
C PRO A 684 1.72 -29.04 26.55
N ALA A 685 1.91 -29.14 25.24
CA ALA A 685 2.80 -30.12 24.63
C ALA A 685 4.27 -29.74 24.89
N PRO A 686 5.15 -30.67 25.29
CA PRO A 686 6.57 -30.37 25.52
C PRO A 686 7.22 -29.90 24.22
N LEU A 687 8.07 -28.87 24.31
CA LEU A 687 8.69 -28.21 23.15
C LEU A 687 9.76 -29.05 22.46
N GLN A 688 10.16 -30.20 23.03
CA GLN A 688 11.09 -31.16 22.42
C GLN A 688 12.39 -30.51 21.91
N ASN A 689 12.96 -29.61 22.71
CA ASN A 689 14.20 -28.88 22.44
C ASN A 689 14.16 -27.95 21.19
N LEU A 690 12.96 -27.67 20.63
CA LEU A 690 12.78 -26.75 19.49
C LEU A 690 13.19 -25.30 19.80
N ASP A 691 13.18 -24.92 21.08
CA ASP A 691 13.75 -23.70 21.63
C ASP A 691 15.27 -23.68 21.45
N THR A 692 15.99 -24.70 21.94
CA THR A 692 17.45 -24.79 21.78
C THR A 692 17.88 -24.87 20.30
N LEU A 693 17.05 -25.49 19.45
CA LEU A 693 17.28 -25.53 18.00
C LEU A 693 17.03 -24.16 17.35
N LEU A 694 16.06 -23.37 17.85
CA LEU A 694 15.81 -22.01 17.39
C LEU A 694 17.03 -21.12 17.71
N ASP A 695 17.53 -21.17 18.93
CA ASP A 695 18.69 -20.37 19.38
C ASP A 695 19.96 -20.75 18.60
N ALA A 696 20.23 -22.05 18.42
CA ALA A 696 21.36 -22.50 17.62
C ALA A 696 21.25 -22.10 16.14
N THR A 697 20.03 -22.10 15.57
CA THR A 697 19.80 -21.64 14.19
C THR A 697 19.94 -20.11 14.10
N TYR A 698 19.48 -19.37 15.11
CA TYR A 698 19.63 -17.92 15.21
C TYR A 698 21.11 -17.52 15.24
N SER A 699 21.92 -18.14 16.11
CA SER A 699 23.36 -17.88 16.17
C SER A 699 24.07 -18.15 14.83
N GLN A 700 23.66 -19.19 14.09
CA GLN A 700 24.19 -19.46 12.75
C GLN A 700 23.77 -18.39 11.72
N VAL A 701 22.54 -17.88 11.80
CA VAL A 701 22.07 -16.79 10.91
C VAL A 701 22.85 -15.50 11.18
N ILE A 702 23.10 -15.15 12.44
CA ILE A 702 23.89 -13.96 12.80
C ILE A 702 25.34 -14.10 12.32
N ALA A 703 26.02 -15.22 12.61
CA ALA A 703 27.40 -15.43 12.16
C ALA A 703 27.55 -15.44 10.63
N LEU A 704 26.56 -15.98 9.90
CA LEU A 704 26.55 -15.91 8.43
C LEU A 704 26.26 -14.49 7.91
N ALA A 705 25.46 -13.69 8.61
CA ALA A 705 25.20 -12.30 8.23
C ALA A 705 26.44 -11.42 8.47
N GLU A 706 27.15 -11.61 9.58
CA GLU A 706 28.43 -10.94 9.86
C GLU A 706 29.48 -11.29 8.79
N ALA A 707 29.67 -12.57 8.48
CA ALA A 707 30.61 -13.00 7.43
C ALA A 707 30.22 -12.52 6.02
N ALA A 708 28.92 -12.44 5.72
CA ALA A 708 28.44 -11.88 4.45
C ALA A 708 28.73 -10.38 4.33
N GLU A 709 28.60 -9.63 5.44
CA GLU A 709 28.89 -8.20 5.49
C GLU A 709 30.39 -7.90 5.40
N GLU A 710 31.24 -8.68 6.08
CA GLU A 710 32.70 -8.61 5.90
C GLU A 710 33.11 -8.85 4.44
N ASN A 711 32.52 -9.87 3.79
CA ASN A 711 32.75 -10.15 2.37
C ASN A 711 32.21 -9.03 1.46
N ARG A 712 31.10 -8.37 1.82
CA ARG A 712 30.54 -7.23 1.07
C ARG A 712 31.50 -6.04 1.09
N VAL A 713 32.07 -5.70 2.24
CA VAL A 713 33.07 -4.63 2.37
C VAL A 713 34.33 -4.95 1.56
N GLN A 714 34.83 -6.19 1.64
CA GLN A 714 35.97 -6.63 0.83
C GLN A 714 35.68 -6.59 -0.67
N LEU A 715 34.45 -6.93 -1.10
CA LEU A 715 34.03 -6.86 -2.50
C LEU A 715 34.01 -5.41 -3.01
N GLU A 716 33.53 -4.45 -2.22
CA GLU A 716 33.53 -3.03 -2.58
C GLU A 716 34.97 -2.47 -2.71
N GLU A 717 35.86 -2.84 -1.78
CA GLU A 717 37.29 -2.52 -1.86
C GLU A 717 37.96 -3.13 -3.11
N ALA A 718 37.72 -4.42 -3.38
CA ALA A 718 38.25 -5.12 -4.56
C ALA A 718 37.71 -4.54 -5.87
N PHE A 719 36.44 -4.09 -5.89
CA PHE A 719 35.84 -3.46 -7.06
C PHE A 719 36.45 -2.08 -7.35
N VAL A 720 36.71 -1.25 -6.32
CA VAL A 720 37.39 0.05 -6.50
C VAL A 720 38.85 -0.14 -6.96
N ARG A 721 39.56 -1.15 -6.44
CA ARG A 721 40.88 -1.55 -6.96
C ARG A 721 40.80 -1.98 -8.43
N LEU A 722 39.86 -2.86 -8.78
CA LEU A 722 39.63 -3.30 -10.16
C LEU A 722 39.32 -2.13 -11.10
N ARG A 723 38.49 -1.17 -10.69
CA ARG A 723 38.22 0.05 -11.47
C ARG A 723 39.50 0.86 -11.71
N SER A 724 40.33 1.03 -10.68
CA SER A 724 41.64 1.71 -10.79
C SER A 724 42.57 1.01 -11.79
N ALA A 725 42.68 -0.33 -11.68
CA ALA A 725 43.45 -1.17 -12.61
C ALA A 725 42.91 -1.12 -14.05
N THR A 726 41.58 -1.06 -14.22
CA THR A 726 40.91 -0.93 -15.51
C THR A 726 41.15 0.44 -16.14
N HIS A 727 41.04 1.53 -15.37
CA HIS A 727 41.36 2.87 -15.86
C HIS A 727 42.83 2.97 -16.31
N LEU A 728 43.77 2.40 -15.53
CA LEU A 728 45.17 2.31 -15.91
C LEU A 728 45.35 1.53 -17.23
N LEU A 729 44.66 0.40 -17.39
CA LEU A 729 44.67 -0.37 -18.65
C LEU A 729 44.17 0.47 -19.84
N VAL A 730 43.05 1.20 -19.70
CA VAL A 730 42.52 2.08 -20.75
C VAL A 730 43.52 3.17 -21.13
N LEU A 731 44.14 3.82 -20.14
CA LEU A 731 45.16 4.85 -20.37
C LEU A 731 46.41 4.28 -21.06
N LEU A 732 46.89 3.11 -20.65
CA LEU A 732 48.03 2.47 -21.32
C LEU A 732 47.71 2.12 -22.77
N LEU A 733 46.48 1.68 -23.07
CA LEU A 733 46.03 1.42 -24.44
C LEU A 733 45.93 2.71 -25.28
N SER A 734 45.43 3.81 -24.70
CA SER A 734 45.33 5.10 -25.41
C SER A 734 46.71 5.71 -25.70
N LEU A 735 47.65 5.62 -24.74
CA LEU A 735 49.05 6.05 -24.90
C LEU A 735 49.88 5.13 -25.82
N TRP A 736 49.55 3.84 -25.91
CA TRP A 736 50.27 2.88 -26.75
C TRP A 736 49.93 3.05 -28.25
N GLN A 737 48.65 3.32 -28.56
CA GLN A 737 48.15 3.36 -29.94
C GLN A 737 47.78 4.77 -30.43
N GLY A 738 47.90 5.79 -29.59
CA GLY A 738 47.53 7.16 -29.92
C GLY A 738 46.03 7.28 -30.23
N LEU A 739 45.18 6.79 -29.32
CA LEU A 739 43.73 6.80 -29.50
C LEU A 739 43.17 8.21 -29.31
N ASN A 740 42.17 8.57 -30.12
CA ASN A 740 41.45 9.85 -29.98
C ASN A 740 40.61 9.86 -28.69
N PRO A 741 40.21 11.05 -28.18
CA PRO A 741 39.35 11.16 -26.99
C PRO A 741 38.05 10.35 -27.11
N GLU A 742 37.37 10.40 -28.26
CA GLU A 742 36.17 9.59 -28.54
C GLU A 742 36.43 8.08 -28.45
N GLN A 743 37.56 7.61 -28.98
CA GLN A 743 37.92 6.18 -28.93
C GLN A 743 38.29 5.74 -27.51
N THR A 744 38.86 6.65 -26.72
CA THR A 744 39.14 6.44 -25.31
C THR A 744 37.84 6.37 -24.51
N ALA A 745 36.89 7.29 -24.74
CA ALA A 745 35.57 7.27 -24.11
C ALA A 745 34.77 5.99 -24.45
N ILE A 746 34.89 5.46 -25.68
CA ILE A 746 34.31 4.16 -26.04
C ILE A 746 34.94 3.02 -25.24
N LEU A 747 36.27 3.03 -25.02
CA LEU A 747 36.95 2.02 -24.19
C LEU A 747 36.57 2.15 -22.72
N GLU A 748 36.49 3.36 -22.17
CA GLU A 748 36.02 3.61 -20.80
C GLU A 748 34.60 3.06 -20.63
N ALA A 749 33.65 3.42 -21.50
CA ALA A 749 32.29 2.91 -21.45
C ALA A 749 32.19 1.37 -21.65
N THR A 750 33.14 0.76 -22.36
CA THR A 750 33.18 -0.69 -22.59
C THR A 750 33.73 -1.46 -21.38
N LEU A 751 34.80 -0.97 -20.74
CA LEU A 751 35.49 -1.66 -19.65
C LEU A 751 35.05 -1.20 -18.25
N LEU A 752 34.43 -0.03 -18.12
CA LEU A 752 33.88 0.52 -16.87
C LEU A 752 32.37 0.77 -16.99
N PRO A 753 31.55 -0.27 -17.28
CA PRO A 753 30.11 -0.11 -17.51
C PRO A 753 29.31 0.21 -16.23
N LEU A 754 29.89 0.04 -15.04
CA LEU A 754 29.21 0.12 -13.75
C LEU A 754 30.01 0.97 -12.75
N LEU A 755 29.28 1.69 -11.88
CA LEU A 755 29.84 2.47 -10.77
C LEU A 755 29.90 1.70 -9.44
N GLN A 756 29.05 0.67 -9.29
CA GLN A 756 29.02 -0.29 -8.18
C GLN A 756 28.44 -1.62 -8.70
N ASP A 757 28.89 -2.73 -8.12
CA ASP A 757 28.33 -4.06 -8.36
C ASP A 757 26.99 -4.23 -7.63
N THR A 758 26.01 -4.90 -8.28
CA THR A 758 24.72 -5.27 -7.67
C THR A 758 24.57 -6.79 -7.61
N PRO A 759 23.70 -7.34 -6.74
CA PRO A 759 23.49 -8.79 -6.66
C PRO A 759 23.01 -9.43 -7.97
N GLN A 760 22.34 -8.68 -8.84
CA GLN A 760 21.81 -9.17 -10.13
C GLN A 760 22.72 -8.86 -11.31
N LEU A 761 23.51 -7.80 -11.24
CA LEU A 761 24.37 -7.30 -12.31
C LEU A 761 25.67 -6.75 -11.72
N GLY A 762 26.78 -7.36 -12.09
CA GLY A 762 28.11 -6.86 -11.78
C GLY A 762 29.01 -6.80 -13.01
N TRP A 763 30.28 -6.55 -12.73
CA TRP A 763 31.25 -6.10 -13.72
C TRP A 763 31.60 -7.14 -14.79
N GLU A 764 31.83 -8.41 -14.41
CA GLU A 764 32.34 -9.43 -15.33
C GLU A 764 31.40 -9.70 -16.51
N GLU A 765 30.12 -9.92 -16.25
CA GLU A 765 29.09 -10.16 -17.28
C GLU A 765 28.81 -8.92 -18.14
N SER A 766 28.85 -7.73 -17.53
CA SER A 766 28.66 -6.45 -18.22
C SER A 766 29.82 -6.15 -19.18
N CYS A 767 31.05 -6.31 -18.68
CA CYS A 767 32.28 -6.14 -19.44
C CYS A 767 32.41 -7.21 -20.54
N ASP A 768 32.09 -8.49 -20.28
CA ASP A 768 32.11 -9.54 -21.31
C ASP A 768 31.11 -9.24 -22.43
N ALA A 769 29.91 -8.75 -22.10
CA ALA A 769 28.90 -8.37 -23.08
C ALA A 769 29.35 -7.17 -23.94
N ALA A 770 29.88 -6.12 -23.30
CA ALA A 770 30.34 -4.91 -23.99
C ALA A 770 31.57 -5.19 -24.88
N VAL A 771 32.60 -5.86 -24.36
CA VAL A 771 33.79 -6.27 -25.13
C VAL A 771 33.39 -7.24 -26.25
N SER A 772 32.49 -8.19 -25.98
CA SER A 772 31.95 -9.07 -27.03
C SER A 772 31.24 -8.31 -28.15
N HIS A 773 30.48 -7.26 -27.82
CA HIS A 773 29.83 -6.42 -28.82
C HIS A 773 30.88 -5.67 -29.66
N LEU A 774 31.82 -4.99 -29.02
CA LEU A 774 32.90 -4.24 -29.67
C LEU A 774 33.78 -5.11 -30.59
N LEU A 775 34.03 -6.36 -30.19
CA LEU A 775 34.75 -7.37 -30.97
C LEU A 775 34.00 -7.87 -32.21
N ARG A 776 32.66 -7.76 -32.23
CA ARG A 776 31.80 -8.13 -33.37
C ARG A 776 31.57 -6.95 -34.32
N THR A 777 31.31 -5.76 -33.77
CA THR A 777 30.95 -4.58 -34.58
C THR A 777 32.20 -3.88 -35.12
N CYS A 778 33.06 -3.33 -34.26
CA CYS A 778 34.18 -2.49 -34.66
C CYS A 778 35.45 -3.27 -35.03
N LEU A 779 35.77 -4.35 -34.30
CA LEU A 779 37.05 -5.04 -34.42
C LEU A 779 36.99 -6.39 -35.16
N SER A 780 35.92 -6.67 -35.92
CA SER A 780 35.74 -7.90 -36.69
C SER A 780 36.81 -8.10 -37.78
N ARG A 781 37.19 -9.35 -38.05
CA ARG A 781 38.09 -9.72 -39.17
C ARG A 781 37.35 -10.18 -40.44
N SER A 782 36.04 -10.41 -40.38
CA SER A 782 35.31 -11.13 -41.42
C SER A 782 33.80 -10.87 -41.36
N GLN A 783 33.20 -10.54 -42.50
CA GLN A 783 31.73 -10.43 -42.62
C GLN A 783 31.00 -11.75 -42.32
N LYS A 784 31.66 -12.91 -42.50
CA LYS A 784 31.10 -14.22 -42.07
C LYS A 784 31.09 -14.38 -40.55
N ASP A 785 32.06 -13.83 -39.82
CA ASP A 785 32.08 -13.90 -38.35
C ASP A 785 30.99 -12.98 -37.76
N GLN A 786 30.78 -11.81 -38.37
CA GLN A 786 29.64 -10.95 -38.08
C GLN A 786 28.31 -11.67 -38.32
N ALA A 787 28.07 -12.21 -39.53
CA ALA A 787 26.83 -12.90 -39.86
C ALA A 787 26.56 -14.15 -38.98
N THR A 788 27.60 -14.93 -38.66
CA THR A 788 27.43 -16.16 -37.86
C THR A 788 27.22 -15.85 -36.38
N SER A 789 27.81 -14.77 -35.84
CA SER A 789 27.54 -14.33 -34.47
C SER A 789 26.20 -13.59 -34.32
N LEU A 790 25.75 -12.87 -35.36
CA LEU A 790 24.40 -12.29 -35.42
C LEU A 790 23.31 -13.36 -35.50
N ALA A 791 23.56 -14.51 -36.13
CA ALA A 791 22.59 -15.62 -36.19
C ALA A 791 22.38 -16.36 -34.86
N GLN A 792 23.27 -16.17 -33.88
CA GLN A 792 23.11 -16.68 -32.52
C GLN A 792 22.37 -15.67 -31.62
N THR A 793 21.15 -15.29 -31.99
CA THR A 793 20.25 -14.43 -31.21
C THR A 793 19.67 -15.09 -29.96
N GLY A 794 20.52 -15.75 -29.17
CA GLY A 794 20.33 -15.79 -27.73
C GLY A 794 20.89 -14.49 -27.16
N SER A 795 20.04 -13.64 -26.56
CA SER A 795 20.52 -12.48 -25.79
C SER A 795 21.62 -12.94 -24.83
N PRO A 796 22.75 -12.21 -24.68
CA PRO A 796 23.70 -12.54 -23.64
C PRO A 796 22.96 -12.48 -22.30
N VAL A 797 22.81 -13.64 -21.66
CA VAL A 797 22.17 -13.73 -20.35
C VAL A 797 23.12 -13.06 -19.36
N LEU A 798 22.81 -11.82 -19.00
CA LEU A 798 23.49 -11.08 -17.95
C LEU A 798 23.21 -11.81 -16.64
N GLY A 799 24.26 -12.45 -16.11
CA GLY A 799 24.23 -13.25 -14.89
C GLY A 799 25.63 -13.79 -14.62
N LEU A 800 25.89 -14.12 -13.36
CA LEU A 800 27.22 -14.46 -12.87
C LEU A 800 27.87 -15.59 -13.72
N PRO A 801 29.06 -15.36 -14.32
CA PRO A 801 29.73 -16.38 -15.11
C PRO A 801 30.26 -17.52 -14.21
N GLN A 802 30.54 -18.69 -14.81
CA GLN A 802 31.16 -19.80 -14.08
C GLN A 802 32.66 -19.59 -13.84
N ASP A 803 33.34 -18.90 -14.77
CA ASP A 803 34.77 -18.59 -14.69
C ASP A 803 35.14 -17.31 -15.44
N THR A 804 36.28 -16.72 -15.10
CA THR A 804 36.82 -15.51 -15.75
C THR A 804 37.52 -15.80 -17.08
N SER A 805 37.73 -17.07 -17.45
CA SER A 805 38.54 -17.46 -18.63
C SER A 805 38.04 -16.89 -19.95
N ARG A 806 36.72 -16.75 -20.11
CA ARG A 806 36.11 -16.18 -21.32
C ARG A 806 36.40 -14.68 -21.43
N LEU A 807 36.15 -13.93 -20.37
CA LEU A 807 36.39 -12.50 -20.27
C LEU A 807 37.87 -12.15 -20.54
N LYS A 808 38.80 -12.87 -19.89
CA LYS A 808 40.25 -12.69 -20.11
C LYS A 808 40.66 -12.91 -21.58
N LYS A 809 40.11 -13.94 -22.23
CA LYS A 809 40.36 -14.20 -23.67
C LYS A 809 39.82 -13.07 -24.54
N HIS A 810 38.62 -12.54 -24.25
CA HIS A 810 38.04 -11.43 -24.99
C HIS A 810 38.82 -10.12 -24.79
N ILE A 811 39.23 -9.77 -23.57
CA ILE A 811 40.06 -8.59 -23.29
C ILE A 811 41.42 -8.71 -23.98
N THR A 812 42.07 -9.88 -23.91
CA THR A 812 43.35 -10.13 -24.62
C THR A 812 43.18 -9.95 -26.13
N LEU A 813 42.12 -10.53 -26.71
CA LEU A 813 41.81 -10.42 -28.13
C LEU A 813 41.48 -8.98 -28.56
N MET A 814 40.84 -8.20 -27.69
CA MET A 814 40.60 -6.78 -27.92
C MET A 814 41.91 -5.99 -27.95
N CYS A 815 42.76 -6.16 -26.94
CA CYS A 815 44.07 -5.51 -26.88
C CYS A 815 44.96 -5.88 -28.09
N GLU A 816 44.96 -7.14 -28.51
CA GLU A 816 45.63 -7.61 -29.71
C GLU A 816 45.10 -6.96 -31.01
N ARG A 817 43.78 -6.77 -31.14
CA ARG A 817 43.16 -6.21 -32.34
C ARG A 817 43.36 -4.70 -32.44
N ILE A 818 43.26 -3.98 -31.32
CA ILE A 818 43.62 -2.56 -31.24
C ILE A 818 45.12 -2.42 -31.53
N GLY A 819 45.97 -3.28 -30.97
CA GLY A 819 47.42 -3.34 -31.24
C GLY A 819 47.80 -3.64 -32.69
N LYS A 820 46.88 -4.17 -33.50
CA LYS A 820 47.03 -4.41 -34.95
C LYS A 820 46.39 -3.30 -35.81
N GLY A 821 46.09 -2.14 -35.21
CA GLY A 821 45.54 -0.97 -35.89
C GLY A 821 44.02 -0.89 -35.97
N GLY A 822 43.28 -1.73 -35.21
CA GLY A 822 41.82 -1.70 -35.17
C GLY A 822 41.28 -0.39 -34.58
N ARG A 823 40.36 0.27 -35.30
CA ARG A 823 39.70 1.52 -34.88
C ARG A 823 38.35 1.22 -34.22
N LEU A 824 37.97 2.11 -33.30
CA LEU A 824 36.69 2.05 -32.57
C LEU A 824 35.78 3.16 -33.07
N SER A 825 34.53 2.83 -33.38
CA SER A 825 33.51 3.76 -33.86
C SER A 825 32.10 3.25 -33.55
N LEU A 826 31.30 4.06 -32.86
CA LEU A 826 29.90 3.73 -32.56
C LEU A 826 28.92 4.04 -33.70
N ALA A 827 29.38 4.75 -34.74
CA ALA A 827 28.63 4.91 -35.96
C ALA A 827 28.35 3.52 -36.57
N ALA A 828 27.08 3.09 -36.51
CA ALA A 828 26.58 2.15 -37.48
C ALA A 828 26.87 2.74 -38.86
N GLU A 829 27.47 1.96 -39.77
CA GLU A 829 27.57 2.36 -41.17
C GLU A 829 26.15 2.46 -41.74
N ALA A 830 25.57 3.66 -41.68
CA ALA A 830 24.26 4.01 -42.24
C ALA A 830 24.27 4.03 -43.78
N ASN A 831 25.08 3.14 -44.38
CA ASN A 831 25.32 3.00 -45.81
C ASN A 831 25.69 1.58 -46.25
N VAL A 832 25.43 0.55 -45.43
CA VAL A 832 25.25 -0.80 -45.98
C VAL A 832 23.94 -0.80 -46.75
N GLN A 833 24.02 -0.67 -48.08
CA GLN A 833 22.88 -0.89 -48.96
C GLN A 833 22.32 -2.29 -48.71
N VAL A 834 21.10 -2.37 -48.17
CA VAL A 834 20.36 -3.62 -48.08
C VAL A 834 20.23 -4.18 -49.52
N PRO A 835 20.65 -5.42 -49.80
CA PRO A 835 20.50 -6.00 -51.13
C PRO A 835 19.05 -5.92 -51.60
N ALA A 836 18.83 -5.53 -52.86
CA ALA A 836 17.55 -5.09 -53.42
C ALA A 836 16.48 -6.20 -53.62
N GLN A 837 16.36 -7.14 -52.69
CA GLN A 837 15.41 -8.26 -52.72
C GLN A 837 14.47 -8.34 -51.51
N VAL A 838 14.44 -7.33 -50.62
CA VAL A 838 13.43 -7.21 -49.54
C VAL A 838 12.62 -5.91 -49.63
N GLN A 839 12.74 -5.17 -50.74
CA GLN A 839 12.10 -3.86 -50.94
C GLN A 839 10.73 -3.95 -51.64
N ASN A 840 9.97 -5.03 -51.40
CA ASN A 840 8.74 -5.36 -52.12
C ASN A 840 7.51 -5.67 -51.23
N LEU A 841 7.49 -5.19 -49.97
CA LEU A 841 6.36 -5.38 -49.04
C LEU A 841 5.94 -4.11 -48.27
N ALA A 842 6.32 -2.92 -48.73
CA ALA A 842 5.87 -1.65 -48.15
C ALA A 842 5.65 -0.58 -49.23
N ALA A 843 4.51 -0.66 -49.92
CA ALA A 843 3.95 0.45 -50.68
C ALA A 843 2.73 1.02 -49.91
N PRO A 844 2.55 2.35 -49.85
CA PRO A 844 1.47 2.96 -49.07
C PRO A 844 0.18 3.13 -49.88
N GLY A 845 -0.97 3.02 -49.21
CA GLY A 845 -2.28 3.43 -49.73
C GLY A 845 -3.29 2.30 -49.82
N GLY A 846 -4.45 2.48 -49.18
CA GLY A 846 -5.55 1.49 -49.18
C GLY A 846 -6.33 1.46 -47.88
N VAL A 847 -6.97 2.57 -47.50
CA VAL A 847 -8.03 2.55 -46.48
C VAL A 847 -9.35 2.38 -47.21
N GLU A 848 -9.98 1.22 -47.04
CA GLU A 848 -11.41 1.04 -47.31
C GLU A 848 -12.11 0.55 -46.03
N PRO A 849 -13.41 0.85 -45.88
CA PRO A 849 -14.03 0.97 -44.56
C PRO A 849 -14.46 -0.37 -43.98
N ILE A 850 -14.29 -0.52 -42.66
CA ILE A 850 -14.94 -1.60 -41.92
C ILE A 850 -16.35 -1.15 -41.54
N SER A 851 -17.33 -1.92 -41.96
CA SER A 851 -18.76 -1.71 -41.71
C SER A 851 -19.11 -1.78 -40.23
N GLU A 852 -19.96 -0.86 -39.77
CA GLU A 852 -20.65 -0.98 -38.48
C GLU A 852 -21.45 -2.30 -38.44
N SER A 853 -21.29 -3.05 -37.35
CA SER A 853 -22.23 -4.09 -36.93
C SER A 853 -22.29 -4.08 -35.40
N ALA A 854 -23.49 -4.25 -34.86
CA ALA A 854 -23.82 -3.90 -33.48
C ALA A 854 -23.04 -4.73 -32.46
N GLY A 855 -22.55 -4.07 -31.41
CA GLY A 855 -22.04 -4.74 -30.21
C GLY A 855 -23.19 -5.06 -29.25
N ASP A 856 -23.41 -6.35 -29.02
CA ASP A 856 -24.06 -6.82 -27.80
C ASP A 856 -23.01 -7.15 -26.72
N GLN A 857 -23.49 -7.29 -25.50
CA GLN A 857 -22.74 -7.26 -24.24
C GLN A 857 -21.81 -8.46 -24.02
N GLU A 858 -20.66 -8.25 -23.35
CA GLU A 858 -20.32 -8.99 -22.11
C GLU A 858 -19.16 -8.35 -21.34
N GLU A 859 -19.07 -8.64 -20.04
CA GLU A 859 -18.34 -7.85 -19.04
C GLU A 859 -16.82 -8.08 -18.99
N LEU A 860 -16.06 -7.01 -18.71
CA LEU A 860 -14.64 -7.09 -18.34
C LEU A 860 -14.49 -7.30 -16.82
N ALA A 861 -14.19 -8.53 -16.42
CA ALA A 861 -13.72 -8.83 -15.06
C ALA A 861 -12.27 -8.35 -14.85
N LEU A 862 -12.00 -7.72 -13.71
CA LEU A 862 -10.65 -7.28 -13.31
C LEU A 862 -9.75 -8.47 -12.89
N PRO A 863 -8.41 -8.37 -13.06
CA PRO A 863 -7.51 -9.52 -13.02
C PRO A 863 -7.07 -9.91 -11.61
N GLN A 864 -6.96 -11.23 -11.35
CA GLN A 864 -6.20 -11.79 -10.23
C GLN A 864 -5.06 -12.71 -10.70
N GLU A 865 -3.87 -12.32 -10.25
CA GLU A 865 -2.66 -13.11 -9.93
C GLU A 865 -2.29 -14.38 -10.71
N ALA A 866 -1.10 -14.34 -11.32
CA ALA A 866 -0.53 -15.46 -12.07
C ALA A 866 0.24 -16.46 -11.17
N ALA A 867 -0.28 -17.69 -11.05
CA ALA A 867 0.50 -18.85 -10.60
C ALA A 867 0.98 -19.68 -11.80
N LYS A 868 2.28 -19.60 -12.14
CA LYS A 868 2.89 -20.37 -13.23
C LYS A 868 3.04 -21.85 -12.87
N PHE A 869 2.47 -22.75 -13.67
CA PHE A 869 2.84 -24.17 -13.66
C PHE A 869 3.83 -24.51 -14.77
N ILE A 870 4.91 -25.21 -14.40
CA ILE A 870 5.94 -25.71 -15.32
C ILE A 870 5.45 -27.00 -15.98
N LYS A 871 5.51 -27.09 -17.32
CA LYS A 871 5.69 -28.38 -18.02
C LYS A 871 6.72 -28.26 -19.15
N LYS A 872 7.78 -29.08 -19.05
CA LYS A 872 8.84 -29.21 -20.05
C LYS A 872 8.33 -29.85 -21.34
N LYS A 873 8.93 -29.43 -22.45
CA LYS A 873 8.70 -29.91 -23.82
C LYS A 873 9.86 -30.80 -24.25
N GLN A 874 9.57 -31.92 -24.92
CA GLN A 874 10.38 -32.71 -25.88
C GLN A 874 9.60 -34.02 -26.13
N ALA A 875 9.69 -34.78 -27.21
CA ALA A 875 10.16 -34.64 -28.60
C ALA A 875 9.93 -36.05 -29.24
N SER A 876 9.77 -36.31 -30.53
CA SER A 876 9.60 -35.51 -31.74
C SER A 876 9.26 -36.44 -32.94
N LYS A 877 9.00 -35.84 -34.11
CA LYS A 877 9.28 -36.38 -35.47
C LYS A 877 8.32 -37.40 -36.14
N LYS A 878 7.86 -36.93 -37.31
CA LYS A 878 7.66 -37.60 -38.61
C LYS A 878 6.32 -38.32 -38.90
N VAL A 879 5.77 -38.28 -40.13
CA VAL A 879 5.77 -37.27 -41.25
C VAL A 879 4.92 -37.83 -42.42
N LYS A 880 4.15 -36.97 -43.13
CA LYS A 880 3.40 -37.27 -44.41
C LYS A 880 2.32 -38.37 -44.27
N LYS A 881 1.31 -38.55 -45.12
CA LYS A 881 0.62 -37.87 -46.27
C LYS A 881 -0.73 -38.65 -46.39
N ASP A 882 -1.82 -38.25 -47.04
CA ASP A 882 -2.24 -37.11 -47.87
C ASP A 882 -3.79 -37.04 -47.83
N LYS A 883 -4.37 -36.00 -48.45
CA LYS A 883 -5.69 -35.91 -49.13
C LYS A 883 -6.62 -37.16 -49.22
N GLU A 884 -7.96 -37.06 -49.28
CA GLU A 884 -8.86 -35.94 -49.66
C GLU A 884 -10.35 -36.17 -49.28
N LYS A 885 -11.11 -35.07 -49.13
CA LYS A 885 -12.55 -34.85 -49.51
C LYS A 885 -13.73 -35.65 -48.90
N LYS A 886 -14.67 -34.81 -48.41
CA LYS A 886 -16.12 -34.74 -48.70
C LYS A 886 -17.15 -35.51 -47.84
N GLU A 887 -18.01 -34.68 -47.22
CA GLU A 887 -19.48 -34.67 -47.28
C GLU A 887 -20.36 -35.50 -46.31
N VAL A 888 -21.37 -34.78 -45.81
CA VAL A 888 -22.75 -35.22 -45.45
C VAL A 888 -22.95 -35.97 -44.12
N SER A 889 -23.41 -35.20 -43.12
CA SER A 889 -24.40 -35.57 -42.09
C SER A 889 -25.76 -35.94 -42.74
N PRO A 890 -26.70 -36.68 -42.10
CA PRO A 890 -27.04 -36.56 -40.67
C PRO A 890 -27.57 -37.85 -39.98
N GLU A 891 -28.19 -37.66 -38.80
CA GLU A 891 -29.29 -38.47 -38.22
C GLU A 891 -29.01 -39.94 -37.84
N ALA A 892 -29.49 -40.51 -36.72
CA ALA A 892 -30.52 -40.13 -35.76
C ALA A 892 -30.49 -41.11 -34.54
N SER A 893 -31.38 -40.84 -33.58
CA SER A 893 -31.95 -41.77 -32.58
C SER A 893 -31.01 -42.38 -31.51
N VAL A 894 -31.17 -42.19 -30.18
CA VAL A 894 -32.34 -42.11 -29.24
C VAL A 894 -32.42 -43.39 -28.38
N LYS A 895 -32.87 -43.21 -27.11
CA LYS A 895 -33.22 -44.22 -26.08
C LYS A 895 -32.04 -44.90 -25.36
N GLU A 896 -32.16 -45.25 -24.06
CA GLU A 896 -33.03 -44.79 -22.95
C GLU A 896 -32.48 -45.41 -21.64
N GLU A 897 -32.71 -44.76 -20.49
CA GLU A 897 -32.69 -45.36 -19.13
C GLU A 897 -31.38 -46.05 -18.65
N GLY A 898 -31.06 -46.13 -17.35
CA GLY A 898 -31.73 -45.66 -16.15
C GLY A 898 -31.15 -46.37 -14.90
N ALA A 899 -31.58 -45.91 -13.72
CA ALA A 899 -31.35 -46.50 -12.40
C ALA A 899 -29.97 -46.34 -11.72
N GLU A 900 -30.05 -45.80 -10.50
CA GLU A 900 -29.06 -45.84 -9.42
C GLU A 900 -28.93 -47.28 -8.85
N GLU A 901 -27.81 -47.61 -8.19
CA GLU A 901 -27.83 -47.87 -6.74
C GLU A 901 -26.42 -48.07 -6.13
N VAL A 902 -26.38 -48.30 -4.81
CA VAL A 902 -25.30 -47.91 -3.90
C VAL A 902 -24.77 -49.10 -3.07
N LYS A 903 -23.44 -49.14 -2.83
CA LYS A 903 -22.70 -49.95 -1.81
C LYS A 903 -22.90 -51.49 -1.82
N LYS A 904 -21.77 -52.22 -1.86
CA LYS A 904 -21.17 -52.77 -0.62
C LYS A 904 -19.78 -53.36 -0.80
N GLU A 905 -19.04 -53.38 0.30
CA GLU A 905 -17.74 -54.02 0.46
C GLU A 905 -17.83 -55.55 0.35
N LYS A 906 -16.75 -56.19 -0.11
CA LYS A 906 -16.37 -57.50 0.43
C LYS A 906 -14.84 -57.62 0.55
N LYS A 907 -14.45 -58.46 1.51
CA LYS A 907 -13.13 -58.57 2.14
C LYS A 907 -12.52 -59.94 1.84
N GLU A 908 -11.27 -60.13 2.27
CA GLU A 908 -10.46 -61.36 2.25
C GLU A 908 -9.71 -61.62 0.94
N SER A 909 -8.55 -62.26 0.90
CA SER A 909 -7.44 -62.50 1.83
C SER A 909 -6.42 -63.27 0.98
N SER A 910 -5.13 -63.17 1.26
CA SER A 910 -4.33 -64.30 1.77
C SER A 910 -2.87 -63.87 1.88
N LYS A 911 -2.08 -64.68 2.59
CA LYS A 911 -0.82 -64.29 3.23
C LYS A 911 0.19 -65.43 3.07
N GLU A 912 1.48 -65.08 3.04
CA GLU A 912 2.62 -66.04 3.20
C GLU A 912 2.82 -67.03 2.02
N LYS A 913 4.01 -67.57 1.72
CA LYS A 913 5.23 -67.74 2.54
C LYS A 913 6.47 -68.09 1.67
N LYS A 914 7.67 -67.67 2.11
CA LYS A 914 8.94 -68.47 2.24
C LYS A 914 9.58 -69.19 1.02
N GLU A 915 10.89 -69.52 0.95
CA GLU A 915 12.07 -69.22 1.79
C GLU A 915 13.41 -69.54 1.06
N SER A 916 14.53 -69.07 1.64
CA SER A 916 15.82 -69.79 1.78
C SER A 916 16.89 -69.59 0.68
N LYS A 917 18.21 -69.64 0.94
CA LYS A 917 19.04 -69.63 2.17
C LYS A 917 20.52 -69.37 1.80
N LYS A 918 21.29 -68.58 2.56
CA LYS A 918 22.61 -69.01 3.13
C LYS A 918 23.35 -67.98 4.02
N GLU A 919 24.02 -68.55 5.01
CA GLU A 919 25.05 -68.04 5.95
C GLU A 919 26.44 -67.91 5.25
N SER A 920 27.57 -67.41 5.80
CA SER A 920 27.94 -66.53 6.94
C SER A 920 29.47 -66.24 6.94
N SER A 921 29.91 -65.20 7.66
CA SER A 921 31.18 -65.07 8.45
C SER A 921 32.61 -65.03 7.82
N LYS A 922 33.42 -64.07 8.35
CA LYS A 922 34.90 -64.02 8.57
C LYS A 922 35.89 -63.91 7.39
N GLU A 923 36.71 -62.84 7.38
CA GLU A 923 38.15 -62.85 7.74
C GLU A 923 38.76 -61.42 7.89
N GLU A 924 39.99 -61.29 8.41
CA GLU A 924 40.66 -60.04 8.86
C GLU A 924 41.85 -59.57 7.99
N GLY A 925 42.31 -58.31 8.19
CA GLY A 925 43.69 -57.84 7.87
C GLY A 925 43.78 -56.75 6.78
N LYS A 926 43.99 -55.46 7.07
CA LYS A 926 45.27 -54.76 7.41
C LYS A 926 46.43 -55.09 6.43
N LYS A 927 47.24 -54.15 5.93
CA LYS A 927 47.69 -52.87 6.54
C LYS A 927 48.35 -51.92 5.51
N GLU A 928 48.58 -50.67 5.90
CA GLU A 928 49.49 -49.71 5.25
C GLU A 928 50.97 -50.16 5.26
N SER A 929 51.84 -49.45 4.54
CA SER A 929 53.28 -49.46 4.82
C SER A 929 54.03 -48.14 4.56
N ARG A 930 54.58 -47.54 5.64
CA ARG A 930 55.92 -46.91 5.77
C ARG A 930 56.19 -45.59 5.01
N LYS A 931 57.00 -44.62 5.50
CA LYS A 931 58.13 -44.59 6.49
C LYS A 931 58.33 -43.12 7.00
N GLU A 932 59.14 -42.70 7.99
CA GLU A 932 60.16 -43.36 8.86
C GLU A 932 60.33 -42.75 10.29
N SER A 933 61.11 -41.67 10.48
CA SER A 933 61.84 -41.26 11.71
C SER A 933 62.06 -39.73 11.82
N SER A 934 62.38 -39.04 12.93
CA SER A 934 62.57 -39.30 14.40
C SER A 934 62.71 -37.92 15.12
N SER A 935 62.36 -37.67 16.40
CA SER A 935 63.13 -38.09 17.61
C SER A 935 62.57 -37.48 18.94
N SER A 936 62.81 -38.18 20.06
CA SER A 936 62.95 -37.82 21.52
C SER A 936 62.65 -36.40 22.11
N SER A 937 62.42 -36.17 23.42
CA SER A 937 61.90 -36.97 24.59
C SER A 937 61.91 -36.17 25.92
N SER A 938 60.81 -36.18 26.70
CA SER A 938 60.63 -36.23 28.20
C SER A 938 61.57 -35.57 29.25
N LYS A 939 61.00 -35.35 30.47
CA LYS A 939 61.58 -35.23 31.86
C LYS A 939 62.03 -33.83 32.37
N GLU A 940 62.07 -33.50 33.68
CA GLU A 940 61.34 -33.91 34.93
C GLU A 940 61.77 -33.02 36.15
N LYS A 941 60.94 -32.96 37.22
CA LYS A 941 61.28 -32.83 38.68
C LYS A 941 61.64 -31.49 39.42
N LYS A 942 60.99 -31.37 40.60
CA LYS A 942 61.42 -30.93 41.98
C LYS A 942 61.63 -29.43 42.30
N GLU A 943 60.85 -28.84 43.24
CA GLU A 943 61.01 -28.70 44.73
C GLU A 943 61.95 -27.53 45.18
N SER A 944 61.77 -26.77 46.28
CA SER A 944 60.66 -26.57 47.26
C SER A 944 60.98 -25.38 48.22
N SER A 945 60.11 -25.13 49.24
CA SER A 945 60.21 -24.15 50.37
C SER A 945 59.71 -22.70 50.11
N LYS A 946 59.09 -21.96 51.07
CA LYS A 946 58.84 -22.17 52.52
C LYS A 946 57.58 -21.39 53.04
N GLU A 947 57.10 -21.72 54.25
CA GLU A 947 55.88 -21.23 54.99
C GLU A 947 55.96 -19.76 55.52
N LYS A 948 55.00 -19.08 56.21
CA LYS A 948 53.86 -19.41 57.14
C LYS A 948 52.90 -18.15 57.28
N LYS A 949 51.56 -18.24 57.35
CA LYS A 949 50.61 -18.15 58.52
C LYS A 949 50.81 -16.98 59.53
N ASP A 950 49.81 -16.33 60.17
CA ASP A 950 48.40 -16.67 60.54
C ASP A 950 47.42 -15.42 60.61
N LYS A 951 46.35 -15.45 61.42
CA LYS A 951 44.99 -14.83 61.27
C LYS A 951 44.57 -13.60 62.14
N ASP A 952 43.49 -12.93 61.66
CA ASP A 952 42.34 -12.23 62.34
C ASP A 952 42.48 -10.93 63.20
N LYS A 953 41.78 -9.85 62.76
CA LYS A 953 40.98 -8.81 63.48
C LYS A 953 40.57 -7.68 62.51
N GLU A 954 39.60 -6.77 62.70
CA GLU A 954 38.22 -6.68 63.25
C GLU A 954 37.84 -5.16 63.21
N ALA A 955 36.55 -4.81 63.07
CA ALA A 955 35.89 -3.53 63.49
C ALA A 955 36.03 -2.18 62.70
N SER A 956 34.91 -1.82 62.03
CA SER A 956 34.06 -0.60 62.21
C SER A 956 34.48 0.86 61.87
N LYS A 957 33.56 1.56 61.16
CA LYS A 957 33.19 3.02 61.22
C LYS A 957 34.26 4.04 60.77
N GLU A 958 33.99 5.28 60.33
CA GLU A 958 32.83 6.08 59.84
C GLU A 958 33.45 7.36 59.18
N ALA A 959 32.88 8.14 58.24
CA ALA A 959 31.64 8.16 57.43
C ALA A 959 31.98 8.88 56.07
N GLY A 960 31.10 9.33 55.16
CA GLY A 960 29.64 9.42 55.07
C GLY A 960 29.20 10.02 53.72
N GLY A 961 27.90 10.01 53.39
CA GLY A 961 27.38 10.59 52.13
C GLY A 961 26.03 10.02 51.68
N ASP A 962 24.93 10.57 52.19
CA ASP A 962 23.56 10.20 51.86
C ASP A 962 23.14 10.61 50.43
N LYS A 963 22.45 9.72 49.69
CA LYS A 963 21.05 9.94 49.27
C LYS A 963 20.39 8.74 48.57
N LYS A 964 19.15 8.46 48.99
CA LYS A 964 18.16 7.61 48.31
C LYS A 964 17.86 8.09 46.88
N VAL A 965 17.34 7.20 46.02
CA VAL A 965 15.96 7.31 45.48
C VAL A 965 15.52 6.00 44.80
N SER A 966 14.23 5.70 44.93
CA SER A 966 13.53 4.55 44.34
C SER A 966 12.79 4.91 43.04
N ARG A 967 12.60 3.92 42.16
CA ARG A 967 11.53 3.79 41.13
C ARG A 967 10.56 4.99 40.97
N LYS A 968 10.47 5.55 39.75
CA LYS A 968 9.17 5.78 39.09
C LYS A 968 9.25 6.12 37.59
N SER A 969 8.30 5.52 36.86
CA SER A 969 7.66 5.93 35.59
C SER A 969 8.09 7.25 34.93
N SER A 970 8.46 7.14 33.65
CA SER A 970 8.47 8.23 32.67
C SER A 970 7.07 8.82 32.44
N VAL A 971 6.97 10.15 32.47
CA VAL A 971 5.71 10.91 32.27
C VAL A 971 5.73 11.64 30.93
N LYS A 972 4.59 11.62 30.23
CA LYS A 972 4.33 12.41 29.01
C LYS A 972 4.56 13.90 29.29
N VAL A 973 5.42 14.56 28.52
CA VAL A 973 5.41 16.03 28.44
C VAL A 973 4.34 16.45 27.43
N LYS A 974 3.46 17.34 27.86
CA LYS A 974 2.32 17.86 27.12
C LYS A 974 2.72 19.24 26.59
N GLU A 975 2.76 19.41 25.28
CA GLU A 975 3.01 20.72 24.68
C GLU A 975 1.95 21.73 25.16
N LYS A 976 2.42 22.90 25.60
CA LYS A 976 1.56 23.98 26.08
C LYS A 976 1.68 25.14 25.11
N LYS A 977 0.85 25.09 24.06
CA LYS A 977 0.65 26.19 23.10
C LYS A 977 0.33 27.46 23.89
N LYS A 978 1.03 28.56 23.60
CA LYS A 978 0.83 29.87 24.23
C LYS A 978 0.63 30.89 23.12
N GLU A 979 -0.62 31.28 22.92
CA GLU A 979 -0.98 32.38 22.02
C GLU A 979 -0.68 33.73 22.72
N PRO A 980 -0.28 34.76 21.97
CA PRO A 980 -0.42 36.15 22.37
C PRO A 980 -1.69 36.74 21.74
N GLU A 981 -2.65 37.16 22.57
CA GLU A 981 -3.65 38.14 22.12
C GLU A 981 -2.96 39.49 21.90
N ALA A 982 -3.25 40.13 20.77
CA ALA A 982 -3.03 41.55 20.57
C ALA A 982 -4.36 42.27 20.79
N GLY A 983 -4.34 43.34 21.59
CA GLY A 983 -5.50 44.19 21.85
C GLY A 983 -5.30 45.59 21.28
N ASP A 984 -6.36 46.07 20.62
CA ASP A 984 -6.68 47.43 20.17
C ASP A 984 -5.72 48.20 19.25
N GLY A 985 -6.24 48.49 18.05
CA GLY A 985 -5.65 49.29 16.97
C GLY A 985 -6.55 49.26 15.73
#